data_AF-A0AAE1I3J2-F1
#
_entry.id   AF-A0AAE1I3J2-F1
#
_cell.length_a   1.000
_cell.length_b   1.000
_cell.length_c   1.000
_cell.angle_alpha   90.00
_cell.angle_beta   90.00
_cell.angle_gamma   90.00
#
_symmetry.space_group_name_H-M   'P 1'
#
loop_
_entity.id
_entity.type
_entity.pdbx_description
1 polymer ?
#
loop_
_entity_poly.entity_id
_entity_poly.type
_entity_poly.pdbx_seq_one_letter_code
_entity_poly.pdbx_strand_id
1 'polypeptide(L)'
;MALWESLIKRGDRKMTLDSRVCNEHFTINDFDLNYEVKLPNGKVEVIPRGKAKLKPEANPSIFPMYPAYLQPKVSSRKEPCKRRSPKKKVTDAPQPDIIVTDTEPLADTEPSADTETLADTSEDCTHNSSSASKKVDWSCEAVSSLTLPINWVVGNTPHQANRKFLAHIEPSTMTVNKTILFIGKEPAIVTVRGITQKVNTHIKTVVDAQNLLMQIDRQKLCSGTGFDTKKFSVACEGAVGVHAMRCSKCVTERERLKKNNARKQAIIEKENERKRKMKNRLRSLRKSKVNLLNKVNPIFKVVSPFCPTSRIYFLWSINLKVLIMFQIKKYKVQIESAIRECEQKKETVLQEAIEKLPPAQQEAVKACFDASKKKSPSGRRYTTEWVYECMLMRIKDKKLYNHLRNHQILCLPCTSTINGYLKHYGGAYGFQPQILEMLKKKTEGMSSKSCRGVILIDEMKLTQGVYFDASTLQVLGFKDMGEECRELLGEDFNETVQNAYENLPFDPKAAQKKQRREKSNEKKNRREKNLGDHALVISFQPFRGKWVQAIACFLTRGNASDEELTKLVLEAVILLERSGLIVDAVVTDGATWNRSMWTKFGVTADKPSAEHPCDTDRCLWFISDFPHLLKCMRNCLCTKKIIKTPKGDVKLDHWEGILDAESLRQVGLRECHKLTRDHINPGPWQKMNVGMAWQFWSASVAAAMETLRFQGVDKLEDCDPSVDLVRRINSLADAMNSNRPQNAMRLNSPQFEDIKTFLEYFQNLKVWANDRLNQKLILAEKSRIKILQQQGKKPRAKPIPQQEDYIFSESTDIGLLVSLKAAMELVEFLVKKCDFQYVMMARLNQDALERFFGLVRQSCGGNTHPEPRVFAQLFRLLSIYSLVKPMRGSNITGGEMVTTLLTLEDLKNKTRQERQKALMEKLDQIVLNGQNLDDIPELIDTVDHDHSYILGESIDEFALSYVSGFVARHSRKYVKDCEECAKSLKKSEKEKTDVDMLITCKTRGWLTYATDDLISLLRTMEEKIIQTSLLSEMEENFLFIVLEKMENVDVKKIGCEAHAQELTKSIMKFYLIFRMHFLTKRWNQKT
;
A
#
# COMPACT_ATOMS: atom_id res chain seq x y z
N MET A 1 -37.20 -28.00 16.49
CA MET A 1 -35.73 -28.00 16.72
C MET A 1 -35.11 -29.35 16.41
N ALA A 2 -35.37 -30.43 17.16
CA ALA A 2 -34.71 -31.74 16.99
C ALA A 2 -34.66 -32.26 15.53
N LEU A 3 -35.72 -32.03 14.75
CA LEU A 3 -35.76 -32.36 13.32
C LEU A 3 -34.65 -31.66 12.53
N TRP A 4 -34.42 -30.36 12.75
CA TRP A 4 -33.33 -29.60 12.09
C TRP A 4 -31.95 -30.09 12.54
N GLU A 5 -31.76 -30.45 13.81
CA GLU A 5 -30.48 -30.99 14.31
C GLU A 5 -30.18 -32.38 13.72
N SER A 6 -31.22 -33.17 13.38
CA SER A 6 -31.05 -34.44 12.65
C SER A 6 -30.67 -34.27 11.17
N LEU A 7 -31.01 -33.11 10.58
CA LEU A 7 -30.71 -32.76 9.18
C LEU A 7 -29.34 -32.07 9.06
N ILE A 8 -29.03 -31.12 9.95
CA ILE A 8 -27.75 -30.40 10.03
C ILE A 8 -26.75 -31.23 10.82
N LYS A 9 -26.18 -32.25 10.16
CA LYS A 9 -25.24 -33.22 10.73
C LYS A 9 -23.85 -32.61 11.00
N ARG A 10 -23.77 -31.74 12.01
CA ARG A 10 -22.53 -31.12 12.52
C ARG A 10 -22.12 -31.72 13.87
N GLY A 11 -21.06 -32.53 13.87
CA GLY A 11 -20.49 -33.10 15.10
C GLY A 11 -19.76 -32.09 15.99
N ASP A 12 -19.53 -30.87 15.50
CA ASP A 12 -18.73 -29.83 16.16
C ASP A 12 -19.58 -28.76 16.89
N ARG A 13 -20.91 -28.74 16.70
CA ARG A 13 -21.81 -27.77 17.31
C ARG A 13 -23.25 -28.28 17.40
N LYS A 14 -23.77 -28.42 18.63
CA LYS A 14 -25.21 -28.61 18.91
C LYS A 14 -26.02 -27.34 18.63
N MET A 15 -27.31 -27.50 18.34
CA MET A 15 -28.23 -26.37 18.14
C MET A 15 -28.82 -25.84 19.45
N THR A 16 -29.18 -24.56 19.43
CA THR A 16 -29.88 -23.83 20.50
C THR A 16 -31.03 -23.00 19.90
N LEU A 17 -31.90 -22.41 20.72
CA LEU A 17 -32.99 -21.54 20.23
C LEU A 17 -32.48 -20.37 19.38
N ASP A 18 -31.34 -19.78 19.75
CA ASP A 18 -30.71 -18.66 19.03
C ASP A 18 -29.89 -19.06 17.79
N SER A 19 -29.80 -20.37 17.48
CA SER A 19 -28.96 -20.86 16.39
C SER A 19 -29.60 -20.62 15.02
N ARG A 20 -29.08 -19.61 14.31
CA ARG A 20 -29.57 -19.17 12.99
C ARG A 20 -28.97 -20.00 11.85
N VAL A 21 -29.78 -20.25 10.82
CA VAL A 21 -29.42 -20.97 9.59
C VAL A 21 -29.58 -20.01 8.39
N CYS A 22 -28.68 -20.07 7.41
CA CYS A 22 -28.76 -19.24 6.20
C CYS A 22 -29.99 -19.60 5.34
N ASN A 23 -30.60 -18.61 4.68
CA ASN A 23 -31.73 -18.81 3.78
C ASN A 23 -31.37 -19.66 2.54
N GLU A 24 -30.10 -19.71 2.14
CA GLU A 24 -29.59 -20.56 1.06
C GLU A 24 -29.78 -22.08 1.29
N HIS A 25 -30.06 -22.50 2.53
CA HIS A 25 -30.33 -23.90 2.86
C HIS A 25 -31.79 -24.34 2.63
N PHE A 26 -32.66 -23.42 2.20
CA PHE A 26 -34.10 -23.61 2.01
C PHE A 26 -34.50 -23.35 0.56
N THR A 27 -35.63 -23.90 0.12
CA THR A 27 -36.20 -23.60 -1.20
C THR A 27 -37.05 -22.32 -1.16
N ILE A 28 -37.31 -21.69 -2.31
CA ILE A 28 -38.17 -20.49 -2.36
C ILE A 28 -39.60 -20.76 -1.84
N ASN A 29 -40.07 -22.01 -1.93
CA ASN A 29 -41.40 -22.43 -1.47
C ASN A 29 -41.51 -22.51 0.06
N ASP A 30 -40.39 -22.58 0.78
CA ASP A 30 -40.33 -22.61 2.25
C ASP A 30 -40.61 -21.24 2.89
N PHE A 31 -40.72 -20.17 2.09
CA PHE A 31 -40.97 -18.81 2.56
C PHE A 31 -42.40 -18.34 2.28
N ASP A 32 -42.96 -17.61 3.25
CA ASP A 32 -44.09 -16.70 3.06
C ASP A 32 -43.54 -15.36 2.57
N LEU A 33 -43.71 -15.10 1.27
CA LEU A 33 -43.30 -13.85 0.63
C LEU A 33 -44.38 -12.76 0.70
N ASN A 34 -45.64 -13.13 0.95
CA ASN A 34 -46.79 -12.22 0.97
C ASN A 34 -47.54 -12.29 2.31
N TYR A 35 -48.47 -11.36 2.52
CA TYR A 35 -49.55 -11.47 3.50
C TYR A 35 -50.88 -11.07 2.88
N GLU A 36 -51.95 -11.73 3.32
CA GLU A 36 -53.31 -11.46 2.85
C GLU A 36 -54.02 -10.55 3.85
N VAL A 37 -54.61 -9.47 3.36
CA VAL A 37 -55.45 -8.54 4.13
C VAL A 37 -56.88 -8.68 3.64
N LYS A 38 -57.82 -8.98 4.53
CA LYS A 38 -59.25 -8.83 4.25
C LYS A 38 -59.65 -7.39 4.51
N LEU A 39 -60.02 -6.68 3.45
CA LEU A 39 -60.60 -5.35 3.55
C LEU A 39 -62.05 -5.45 4.10
N PRO A 40 -62.61 -4.38 4.71
CA PRO A 40 -63.95 -4.41 5.31
C PRO A 40 -65.09 -4.78 4.34
N ASN A 41 -64.87 -4.64 3.02
CA ASN A 41 -65.79 -5.05 1.96
C ASN A 41 -65.69 -6.55 1.59
N GLY A 42 -64.97 -7.36 2.38
CA GLY A 42 -64.79 -8.80 2.18
C GLY A 42 -63.74 -9.18 1.13
N LYS A 43 -63.18 -8.21 0.38
CA LYS A 43 -62.16 -8.47 -0.64
C LYS A 43 -60.81 -8.79 0.01
N VAL A 44 -60.16 -9.85 -0.46
CA VAL A 44 -58.80 -10.22 -0.05
C VAL A 44 -57.80 -9.52 -0.97
N GLU A 45 -56.82 -8.84 -0.38
CA GLU A 45 -55.69 -8.22 -1.08
C GLU A 45 -54.36 -8.82 -0.62
N VAL A 46 -53.47 -9.10 -1.57
CA VAL A 46 -52.24 -9.89 -1.33
C VAL A 46 -51.02 -8.98 -1.44
N ILE A 47 -50.46 -8.59 -0.30
CA ILE A 47 -49.40 -7.59 -0.20
C ILE A 47 -48.03 -8.28 -0.02
N PRO A 48 -47.00 -7.96 -0.82
CA PRO A 48 -45.66 -8.52 -0.64
C PRO A 48 -44.98 -8.03 0.64
N ARG A 49 -44.27 -8.92 1.33
CA ARG A 49 -43.52 -8.62 2.56
C ARG A 49 -42.13 -8.08 2.23
N GLY A 50 -41.78 -6.92 2.79
CA GLY A 50 -40.42 -6.37 2.71
C GLY A 50 -39.32 -7.22 3.37
N LYS A 51 -39.70 -8.26 4.14
CA LYS A 51 -38.81 -9.33 4.64
C LYS A 51 -39.55 -10.66 4.55
N ALA A 52 -38.97 -11.62 3.82
CA ALA A 52 -39.50 -12.97 3.71
C ALA A 52 -39.56 -13.64 5.10
N LYS A 53 -40.71 -14.24 5.45
CA LYS A 53 -40.87 -15.03 6.67
C LYS A 53 -40.72 -16.51 6.31
N LEU A 54 -40.00 -17.29 7.11
CA LEU A 54 -39.94 -18.75 6.92
C LEU A 54 -41.26 -19.39 7.42
N LYS A 55 -41.81 -20.34 6.66
CA LYS A 55 -43.04 -21.07 7.04
C LYS A 55 -42.80 -21.95 8.27
N PRO A 56 -43.82 -22.20 9.12
CA PRO A 56 -43.66 -22.99 10.35
C PRO A 56 -43.14 -24.42 10.13
N GLU A 57 -43.45 -25.02 8.98
CA GLU A 57 -43.08 -26.40 8.63
C GLU A 57 -41.84 -26.51 7.72
N ALA A 58 -41.19 -25.39 7.43
CA ALA A 58 -39.98 -25.36 6.60
C ALA A 58 -38.81 -26.11 7.25
N ASN A 59 -38.05 -26.84 6.43
CA ASN A 59 -36.90 -27.62 6.88
C ASN A 59 -35.70 -27.41 5.93
N PRO A 60 -34.49 -27.16 6.46
CA PRO A 60 -33.32 -26.93 5.63
C PRO A 60 -32.94 -28.24 4.92
N SER A 61 -32.84 -28.17 3.60
CA SER A 61 -32.73 -29.33 2.71
C SER A 61 -31.54 -29.25 1.74
N ILE A 62 -30.96 -28.06 1.55
CA ILE A 62 -29.89 -27.79 0.58
C ILE A 62 -28.54 -27.69 1.30
N PHE A 63 -27.71 -28.73 1.23
CA PHE A 63 -26.37 -28.74 1.84
C PHE A 63 -25.28 -29.12 0.83
N PRO A 64 -24.82 -28.21 -0.06
CA PRO A 64 -23.96 -28.57 -1.20
C PRO A 64 -22.62 -29.23 -0.84
N MET A 65 -22.15 -29.06 0.40
CA MET A 65 -20.92 -29.67 0.94
C MET A 65 -21.10 -31.11 1.44
N TYR A 66 -22.33 -31.63 1.53
CA TYR A 66 -22.58 -33.02 1.96
C TYR A 66 -22.50 -34.00 0.78
N PRO A 67 -21.83 -35.17 0.95
CA PRO A 67 -21.89 -36.26 -0.01
C PRO A 67 -23.31 -36.63 -0.39
N ALA A 68 -23.55 -37.00 -1.66
CA ALA A 68 -24.89 -37.19 -2.23
C ALA A 68 -25.77 -38.20 -1.46
N TYR A 69 -25.18 -39.18 -0.76
CA TYR A 69 -25.90 -40.16 0.05
C TYR A 69 -26.32 -39.65 1.45
N LEU A 70 -25.90 -38.45 1.85
CA LEU A 70 -26.29 -37.78 3.10
C LEU A 70 -27.28 -36.62 2.89
N GLN A 71 -27.57 -36.26 1.63
CA GLN A 71 -28.57 -35.24 1.28
C GLN A 71 -29.98 -35.71 1.69
N PRO A 72 -30.83 -34.83 2.27
CA PRO A 72 -32.23 -35.14 2.49
C PRO A 72 -32.95 -35.42 1.16
N LYS A 73 -33.66 -36.56 1.06
CA LYS A 73 -34.44 -36.88 -0.14
C LYS A 73 -35.76 -36.11 -0.13
N VAL A 74 -35.88 -35.11 -0.99
CA VAL A 74 -37.13 -34.37 -1.22
C VAL A 74 -38.18 -35.32 -1.81
N SER A 75 -39.33 -35.46 -1.14
CA SER A 75 -40.44 -36.30 -1.61
C SER A 75 -41.43 -35.46 -2.42
N SER A 76 -41.41 -35.58 -3.75
CA SER A 76 -42.43 -34.99 -4.60
C SER A 76 -43.74 -35.79 -4.52
N ARG A 77 -44.79 -35.16 -4.00
CA ARG A 77 -46.15 -35.72 -3.97
C ARG A 77 -46.72 -35.67 -5.39
N LYS A 78 -47.13 -36.81 -5.95
CA LYS A 78 -47.81 -36.85 -7.26
C LYS A 78 -49.20 -36.20 -7.16
N GLU A 79 -49.56 -35.40 -8.16
CA GLU A 79 -50.89 -34.81 -8.29
C GLU A 79 -51.95 -35.86 -8.68
N PRO A 80 -53.24 -35.67 -8.29
CA PRO A 80 -54.30 -36.63 -8.57
C PRO A 80 -54.72 -36.60 -10.05
N CYS A 81 -54.74 -37.78 -10.67
CA CYS A 81 -55.08 -37.92 -12.09
C CYS A 81 -56.61 -37.82 -12.32
N LYS A 82 -57.05 -36.96 -13.25
CA LYS A 82 -58.48 -36.85 -13.63
C LYS A 82 -58.89 -38.02 -14.54
N ARG A 83 -60.03 -38.66 -14.21
CA ARG A 83 -60.59 -39.80 -14.97
C ARG A 83 -60.94 -39.45 -16.42
N ARG A 84 -60.75 -40.42 -17.32
CA ARG A 84 -61.57 -40.61 -18.53
C ARG A 84 -62.21 -42.00 -18.50
N SER A 85 -63.33 -42.14 -19.20
CA SER A 85 -64.24 -43.30 -19.15
C SER A 85 -63.72 -44.50 -19.97
N PRO A 86 -64.22 -45.74 -19.74
CA PRO A 86 -63.60 -46.96 -20.26
C PRO A 86 -64.19 -47.47 -21.58
N LYS A 87 -63.44 -48.35 -22.27
CA LYS A 87 -63.96 -49.52 -23.01
C LYS A 87 -62.94 -50.67 -22.99
N LYS A 88 -63.32 -51.86 -23.47
CA LYS A 88 -62.79 -53.17 -23.03
C LYS A 88 -62.00 -53.94 -24.13
N LYS A 89 -61.04 -54.77 -23.67
CA LYS A 89 -60.65 -56.12 -24.21
C LYS A 89 -60.02 -56.17 -25.63
N VAL A 90 -59.16 -57.13 -26.05
CA VAL A 90 -58.34 -58.22 -25.43
C VAL A 90 -57.37 -58.78 -26.52
N THR A 91 -56.46 -59.72 -26.21
CA THR A 91 -55.62 -60.58 -27.13
C THR A 91 -54.59 -59.89 -28.05
N ASP A 92 -53.43 -60.45 -28.43
CA ASP A 92 -52.66 -61.61 -27.92
C ASP A 92 -51.13 -61.52 -28.30
N ALA A 93 -50.35 -62.59 -28.06
CA ALA A 93 -48.89 -62.74 -28.25
C ALA A 93 -48.50 -63.22 -29.70
N PRO A 94 -47.26 -63.67 -30.06
CA PRO A 94 -45.96 -63.75 -29.33
C PRO A 94 -44.69 -63.30 -30.17
N GLN A 95 -43.48 -63.76 -29.80
CA GLN A 95 -42.17 -63.65 -30.49
C GLN A 95 -42.08 -64.55 -31.77
N PRO A 96 -41.11 -64.41 -32.71
CA PRO A 96 -39.69 -64.90 -32.60
C PRO A 96 -38.63 -64.00 -33.33
N ASP A 97 -37.38 -64.43 -33.63
CA ASP A 97 -36.24 -64.64 -32.70
C ASP A 97 -34.84 -64.72 -33.43
N ILE A 98 -33.73 -64.70 -32.66
CA ILE A 98 -32.30 -65.19 -32.85
C ILE A 98 -31.58 -65.11 -34.25
N ILE A 99 -30.29 -64.70 -34.28
CA ILE A 99 -29.09 -65.41 -34.86
C ILE A 99 -27.77 -64.60 -34.68
N VAL A 100 -26.60 -65.22 -34.88
CA VAL A 100 -25.25 -64.90 -34.34
C VAL A 100 -24.19 -64.70 -35.46
N THR A 101 -22.90 -64.52 -35.11
CA THR A 101 -21.65 -64.59 -35.93
C THR A 101 -21.16 -63.29 -36.59
N ASP A 102 -19.86 -63.02 -36.81
CA ASP A 102 -18.61 -63.33 -36.06
C ASP A 102 -17.43 -62.47 -36.59
N THR A 103 -16.20 -62.74 -36.11
CA THR A 103 -14.86 -62.41 -36.69
C THR A 103 -14.18 -61.05 -36.46
N GLU A 104 -12.84 -61.17 -36.45
CA GLU A 104 -11.72 -60.22 -36.26
C GLU A 104 -10.86 -60.26 -37.57
N PRO A 105 -9.63 -59.70 -37.72
CA PRO A 105 -8.87 -58.64 -37.03
C PRO A 105 -8.15 -57.67 -38.05
N LEU A 106 -7.03 -57.02 -37.64
CA LEU A 106 -5.92 -56.45 -38.47
C LEU A 106 -6.19 -55.15 -39.29
N ALA A 107 -5.21 -54.30 -39.64
CA ALA A 107 -3.84 -54.05 -39.13
C ALA A 107 -3.26 -52.67 -39.55
N ASP A 108 -2.35 -52.14 -38.73
CA ASP A 108 -1.09 -51.40 -39.00
C ASP A 108 -0.94 -50.13 -39.90
N THR A 109 0.21 -49.48 -39.64
CA THR A 109 0.97 -48.47 -40.43
C THR A 109 0.53 -47.00 -40.54
N GLU A 110 1.35 -46.16 -39.89
CA GLU A 110 1.72 -44.77 -40.25
C GLU A 110 2.63 -44.74 -41.53
N PRO A 111 3.17 -43.59 -42.03
CA PRO A 111 2.95 -42.15 -41.73
C PRO A 111 2.82 -41.21 -42.97
N SER A 112 2.80 -39.90 -42.70
CA SER A 112 3.62 -38.84 -43.35
C SER A 112 3.06 -37.90 -44.45
N ALA A 113 3.63 -36.69 -44.40
CA ALA A 113 4.01 -35.78 -45.51
C ALA A 113 2.96 -34.86 -46.21
N ASP A 114 3.20 -33.56 -46.00
CA ASP A 114 3.52 -32.53 -47.00
C ASP A 114 2.47 -31.73 -47.82
N THR A 115 2.62 -30.40 -47.64
CA THR A 115 2.60 -29.27 -48.60
C THR A 115 1.38 -28.92 -49.48
N GLU A 116 0.88 -27.72 -49.20
CA GLU A 116 0.70 -26.58 -50.13
C GLU A 116 -0.46 -26.48 -51.14
N THR A 117 -1.02 -25.26 -51.14
CA THR A 117 -1.62 -24.43 -52.21
C THR A 117 -2.45 -25.06 -53.34
N LEU A 118 -3.58 -24.40 -53.61
CA LEU A 118 -3.84 -23.84 -54.95
C LEU A 118 -4.84 -22.66 -54.86
N ALA A 119 -4.91 -21.86 -55.91
CA ALA A 119 -5.75 -20.67 -56.03
C ALA A 119 -6.78 -20.79 -57.15
N ASP A 120 -7.57 -19.73 -57.32
CA ASP A 120 -8.69 -19.50 -58.23
C ASP A 120 -8.71 -20.22 -59.59
N THR A 121 -9.92 -20.53 -60.05
CA THR A 121 -10.27 -20.35 -61.46
C THR A 121 -11.76 -20.06 -61.60
N SER A 122 -12.09 -19.15 -62.51
CA SER A 122 -13.44 -18.80 -62.93
C SER A 122 -13.59 -19.10 -64.41
N GLU A 123 -14.76 -19.58 -64.85
CA GLU A 123 -15.36 -19.08 -66.09
C GLU A 123 -16.84 -19.44 -66.23
N ASP A 124 -17.56 -18.59 -66.95
CA ASP A 124 -19.00 -18.62 -67.17
C ASP A 124 -19.42 -19.58 -68.30
N CYS A 125 -20.72 -19.95 -68.37
CA CYS A 125 -21.62 -19.37 -69.39
C CYS A 125 -22.98 -20.06 -69.53
N THR A 126 -24.05 -19.25 -69.46
CA THR A 126 -25.29 -19.34 -70.29
C THR A 126 -26.19 -20.59 -70.17
N HIS A 127 -27.51 -20.53 -70.40
CA HIS A 127 -28.47 -19.43 -70.45
C HIS A 127 -29.88 -20.02 -70.20
N ASN A 128 -30.81 -19.23 -69.65
CA ASN A 128 -32.21 -19.26 -70.08
C ASN A 128 -32.92 -17.97 -69.65
N SER A 129 -33.88 -17.49 -70.44
CA SER A 129 -34.43 -16.13 -70.29
C SER A 129 -35.95 -16.11 -70.08
N SER A 130 -36.39 -15.76 -68.86
CA SER A 130 -37.77 -15.35 -68.59
C SER A 130 -37.91 -14.57 -67.27
N SER A 131 -38.66 -13.46 -67.31
CA SER A 131 -39.39 -12.83 -66.18
C SER A 131 -38.67 -12.60 -64.83
N ALA A 132 -38.06 -11.42 -64.69
CA ALA A 132 -38.02 -10.55 -63.51
C ALA A 132 -38.06 -11.17 -62.07
N SER A 133 -36.90 -11.36 -61.46
CA SER A 133 -36.75 -11.60 -60.01
C SER A 133 -36.43 -10.32 -59.23
N LYS A 134 -37.33 -9.87 -58.34
CA LYS A 134 -37.07 -8.73 -57.44
C LYS A 134 -36.02 -9.10 -56.38
N LYS A 135 -35.11 -8.18 -56.05
CA LYS A 135 -34.22 -8.31 -54.88
C LYS A 135 -35.06 -8.35 -53.60
N VAL A 136 -34.95 -9.42 -52.82
CA VAL A 136 -35.60 -9.57 -51.52
C VAL A 136 -34.79 -8.82 -50.45
N ASP A 137 -35.47 -8.10 -49.56
CA ASP A 137 -34.90 -7.63 -48.30
C ASP A 137 -35.36 -8.56 -47.17
N TRP A 138 -34.46 -8.94 -46.28
CA TRP A 138 -34.67 -10.02 -45.30
C TRP A 138 -35.39 -9.52 -44.03
N SER A 139 -36.51 -8.83 -44.25
CA SER A 139 -37.40 -8.30 -43.21
C SER A 139 -38.23 -9.41 -42.56
N CYS A 140 -39.09 -9.03 -41.61
CA CYS A 140 -39.93 -9.93 -40.83
C CYS A 140 -40.79 -10.90 -41.67
N GLU A 141 -41.21 -10.51 -42.88
CA GLU A 141 -42.10 -11.30 -43.73
C GLU A 141 -41.33 -12.36 -44.53
N ALA A 142 -40.19 -11.99 -45.11
CA ALA A 142 -39.34 -12.91 -45.88
C ALA A 142 -38.90 -14.14 -45.05
N VAL A 143 -38.42 -13.92 -43.83
CA VAL A 143 -38.02 -15.02 -42.92
C VAL A 143 -39.23 -15.85 -42.45
N SER A 144 -40.42 -15.25 -42.39
CA SER A 144 -41.65 -15.96 -42.02
C SER A 144 -42.26 -16.78 -43.17
N SER A 145 -41.76 -16.63 -44.40
CA SER A 145 -42.16 -17.44 -45.56
C SER A 145 -41.39 -18.77 -45.71
N LEU A 146 -40.36 -19.00 -44.87
CA LEU A 146 -39.55 -20.21 -44.90
C LEU A 146 -40.30 -21.39 -44.26
N THR A 147 -40.35 -22.53 -44.96
CA THR A 147 -40.82 -23.80 -44.40
C THR A 147 -39.80 -24.35 -43.40
N LEU A 148 -40.09 -24.19 -42.11
CA LEU A 148 -39.19 -24.60 -41.03
C LEU A 148 -39.20 -26.13 -40.84
N PRO A 149 -38.02 -26.79 -40.76
CA PRO A 149 -37.94 -28.18 -40.34
C PRO A 149 -38.42 -28.36 -38.89
N ILE A 150 -38.77 -29.59 -38.51
CA ILE A 150 -39.30 -29.92 -37.18
C ILE A 150 -38.29 -29.49 -36.10
N ASN A 151 -38.80 -28.84 -35.05
CA ASN A 151 -38.06 -28.27 -33.91
C ASN A 151 -37.26 -26.97 -34.19
N TRP A 152 -37.37 -26.36 -35.38
CA TRP A 152 -36.91 -24.99 -35.60
C TRP A 152 -37.99 -23.98 -35.18
N VAL A 153 -37.56 -22.89 -34.52
CA VAL A 153 -38.42 -21.76 -34.15
C VAL A 153 -37.82 -20.43 -34.63
N VAL A 154 -38.68 -19.43 -34.81
CA VAL A 154 -38.28 -18.04 -35.12
C VAL A 154 -38.23 -17.22 -33.83
N GLY A 155 -37.11 -16.56 -33.56
CA GLY A 155 -36.91 -15.64 -32.43
C GLY A 155 -36.63 -14.20 -32.89
N ASN A 156 -36.99 -13.23 -32.06
CA ASN A 156 -36.67 -11.80 -32.24
C ASN A 156 -35.44 -11.43 -31.40
N THR A 157 -34.53 -10.59 -31.90
CA THR A 157 -33.39 -10.12 -31.10
C THR A 157 -33.80 -8.99 -30.12
N PRO A 158 -33.32 -8.94 -28.86
CA PRO A 158 -33.87 -8.03 -27.85
C PRO A 158 -33.66 -6.52 -28.07
N HIS A 159 -32.76 -6.10 -28.99
CA HIS A 159 -32.30 -4.71 -29.09
C HIS A 159 -32.36 -4.12 -30.52
N GLN A 160 -32.82 -4.86 -31.53
CA GLN A 160 -33.06 -4.33 -32.88
C GLN A 160 -34.31 -4.98 -33.49
N ALA A 161 -35.38 -4.19 -33.66
CA ALA A 161 -36.71 -4.68 -34.03
C ALA A 161 -36.77 -5.41 -35.39
N ASN A 162 -35.87 -5.06 -36.33
CA ASN A 162 -35.88 -5.57 -37.70
C ASN A 162 -34.92 -6.76 -37.93
N ARG A 163 -34.57 -7.53 -36.88
CA ARG A 163 -33.71 -8.73 -36.99
C ARG A 163 -34.31 -9.93 -36.27
N LYS A 164 -34.66 -10.96 -37.04
CA LYS A 164 -35.09 -12.28 -36.55
C LYS A 164 -34.01 -13.35 -36.78
N PHE A 165 -33.97 -14.35 -35.91
CA PHE A 165 -33.12 -15.53 -36.03
C PHE A 165 -33.95 -16.81 -36.04
N LEU A 166 -33.45 -17.85 -36.71
CA LEU A 166 -33.96 -19.22 -36.61
C LEU A 166 -33.14 -19.96 -35.56
N ALA A 167 -33.77 -20.82 -34.76
CA ALA A 167 -33.12 -21.62 -33.73
C ALA A 167 -33.65 -23.06 -33.69
N HIS A 168 -32.76 -24.05 -33.73
CA HIS A 168 -33.11 -25.46 -33.52
C HIS A 168 -33.08 -25.81 -32.03
N ILE A 169 -34.25 -26.13 -31.47
CA ILE A 169 -34.41 -26.57 -30.09
C ILE A 169 -34.33 -28.10 -30.05
N GLU A 170 -33.35 -28.66 -29.34
CA GLU A 170 -33.21 -30.11 -29.18
C GLU A 170 -34.31 -30.66 -28.23
N PRO A 171 -35.31 -31.45 -28.69
CA PRO A 171 -36.50 -31.74 -27.87
C PRO A 171 -36.22 -32.54 -26.60
N SER A 172 -35.18 -33.39 -26.63
CA SER A 172 -34.75 -34.20 -25.48
C SER A 172 -34.06 -33.41 -24.36
N THR A 173 -33.65 -32.16 -24.62
CA THR A 173 -32.87 -31.35 -23.67
C THR A 173 -33.32 -29.89 -23.55
N MET A 174 -34.23 -29.42 -24.41
CA MET A 174 -34.68 -28.02 -24.49
C MET A 174 -33.53 -27.02 -24.64
N THR A 175 -32.46 -27.43 -25.31
CA THR A 175 -31.27 -26.61 -25.57
C THR A 175 -31.22 -26.18 -27.03
N VAL A 176 -31.00 -24.88 -27.28
CA VAL A 176 -30.70 -24.39 -28.62
C VAL A 176 -29.29 -24.83 -29.02
N ASN A 177 -29.20 -25.69 -30.04
CA ASN A 177 -27.92 -26.26 -30.49
C ASN A 177 -27.40 -25.66 -31.81
N LYS A 178 -28.30 -25.06 -32.61
CA LYS A 178 -27.99 -24.38 -33.89
C LYS A 178 -28.82 -23.10 -33.98
N THR A 179 -28.26 -22.01 -34.48
CA THR A 179 -29.00 -20.80 -34.87
C THR A 179 -28.52 -20.23 -36.19
N ILE A 180 -29.41 -19.50 -36.88
CA ILE A 180 -29.14 -18.76 -38.12
C ILE A 180 -29.70 -17.35 -37.96
N LEU A 181 -28.87 -16.33 -38.12
CA LEU A 181 -29.26 -14.92 -38.07
C LEU A 181 -29.07 -14.30 -39.47
N PHE A 182 -30.18 -13.86 -40.07
CA PHE A 182 -30.17 -13.10 -41.31
C PHE A 182 -30.02 -11.61 -41.01
N ILE A 183 -29.20 -10.89 -41.78
CA ILE A 183 -28.78 -9.50 -41.48
C ILE A 183 -28.98 -8.62 -42.72
N GLY A 184 -30.24 -8.48 -43.17
CA GLY A 184 -30.55 -7.71 -44.37
C GLY A 184 -29.72 -8.17 -45.56
N LYS A 185 -28.83 -7.31 -46.07
CA LYS A 185 -27.99 -7.58 -47.26
C LYS A 185 -26.62 -8.23 -46.94
N GLU A 186 -26.29 -8.46 -45.67
CA GLU A 186 -25.04 -9.12 -45.24
C GLU A 186 -25.13 -10.66 -45.27
N PRO A 187 -23.98 -11.37 -45.38
CA PRO A 187 -23.92 -12.82 -45.21
C PRO A 187 -24.52 -13.28 -43.88
N ALA A 188 -25.31 -14.37 -43.91
CA ALA A 188 -25.95 -14.90 -42.71
C ALA A 188 -24.90 -15.41 -41.70
N ILE A 189 -25.20 -15.18 -40.43
CA ILE A 189 -24.37 -15.64 -39.31
C ILE A 189 -24.98 -16.93 -38.78
N VAL A 190 -24.18 -18.01 -38.77
CA VAL A 190 -24.59 -19.32 -38.28
C VAL A 190 -23.80 -19.65 -37.03
N THR A 191 -24.50 -20.04 -35.96
CA THR A 191 -23.88 -20.46 -34.70
C THR A 191 -24.26 -21.88 -34.37
N VAL A 192 -23.28 -22.78 -34.23
CA VAL A 192 -23.48 -24.18 -33.86
C VAL A 192 -22.76 -24.44 -32.53
N ARG A 193 -23.55 -24.76 -31.48
CA ARG A 193 -23.08 -24.96 -30.10
C ARG A 193 -22.10 -23.88 -29.58
N GLY A 194 -22.36 -22.62 -29.93
CA GLY A 194 -21.59 -21.45 -29.51
C GLY A 194 -20.41 -21.08 -30.43
N ILE A 195 -20.02 -21.94 -31.37
CA ILE A 195 -19.06 -21.59 -32.44
C ILE A 195 -19.82 -20.83 -33.52
N THR A 196 -19.42 -19.59 -33.79
CA THR A 196 -20.08 -18.69 -34.73
C THR A 196 -19.24 -18.49 -35.99
N GLN A 197 -19.86 -18.68 -37.15
CA GLN A 197 -19.22 -18.54 -38.46
C GLN A 197 -20.09 -17.66 -39.37
N LYS A 198 -19.49 -16.69 -40.06
CA LYS A 198 -20.15 -15.98 -41.17
C LYS A 198 -20.14 -16.90 -42.39
N VAL A 199 -21.28 -17.08 -43.05
CA VAL A 199 -21.37 -17.89 -44.28
C VAL A 199 -21.19 -16.95 -45.48
N ASN A 200 -20.03 -16.99 -46.13
CA ASN A 200 -19.65 -16.02 -47.19
C ASN A 200 -20.51 -16.07 -48.47
N THR A 201 -21.49 -16.96 -48.58
CA THR A 201 -22.44 -17.01 -49.70
C THR A 201 -23.52 -15.93 -49.58
N HIS A 202 -23.61 -15.03 -50.55
CA HIS A 202 -24.69 -14.04 -50.61
C HIS A 202 -26.05 -14.70 -50.88
N ILE A 203 -26.92 -14.71 -49.87
CA ILE A 203 -28.28 -15.27 -49.93
C ILE A 203 -29.21 -14.26 -50.60
N LYS A 204 -29.60 -14.52 -51.86
CA LYS A 204 -30.30 -13.56 -52.72
C LYS A 204 -31.80 -13.85 -52.88
N THR A 205 -32.21 -15.10 -52.64
CA THR A 205 -33.58 -15.59 -52.83
C THR A 205 -34.08 -16.39 -51.61
N VAL A 206 -35.41 -16.54 -51.48
CA VAL A 206 -36.04 -17.39 -50.45
C VAL A 206 -35.56 -18.85 -50.55
N VAL A 207 -35.30 -19.33 -51.78
CA VAL A 207 -34.76 -20.67 -52.04
C VAL A 207 -33.36 -20.85 -51.47
N ASP A 208 -32.48 -19.84 -51.58
CA ASP A 208 -31.13 -19.90 -51.01
C ASP A 208 -31.15 -20.04 -49.48
N ALA A 209 -32.03 -19.29 -48.80
CA ALA A 209 -32.20 -19.37 -47.35
C ALA A 209 -32.82 -20.70 -46.92
N GLN A 210 -33.80 -21.22 -47.68
CA GLN A 210 -34.41 -22.52 -47.44
C GLN A 210 -33.38 -23.66 -47.61
N ASN A 211 -32.52 -23.57 -48.62
CA ASN A 211 -31.42 -24.50 -48.86
C ASN A 211 -30.39 -24.45 -47.72
N LEU A 212 -29.97 -23.25 -47.29
CA LEU A 212 -29.04 -23.09 -46.17
C LEU A 212 -29.64 -23.65 -44.85
N LEU A 213 -30.92 -23.39 -44.60
CA LEU A 213 -31.66 -23.96 -43.45
C LEU A 213 -31.66 -25.49 -43.51
N MET A 214 -31.98 -26.11 -44.65
CA MET A 214 -31.93 -27.57 -44.79
C MET A 214 -30.51 -28.15 -44.69
N GLN A 215 -29.48 -27.46 -45.18
CA GLN A 215 -28.08 -27.89 -45.00
C GLN A 215 -27.68 -27.91 -43.53
N ILE A 216 -27.98 -26.83 -42.79
CA ILE A 216 -27.65 -26.71 -41.36
C ILE A 216 -28.50 -27.65 -40.52
N ASP A 217 -29.75 -27.90 -40.88
CA ASP A 217 -30.59 -28.92 -40.27
C ASP A 217 -29.97 -30.32 -40.40
N ARG A 218 -29.54 -30.69 -41.62
CA ARG A 218 -28.89 -31.98 -41.91
C ARG A 218 -27.51 -32.15 -41.28
N GLN A 219 -26.83 -31.08 -40.84
CA GLN A 219 -25.56 -31.22 -40.10
C GLN A 219 -25.76 -31.99 -38.80
N LYS A 220 -25.05 -33.12 -38.66
CA LYS A 220 -24.98 -33.85 -37.40
C LYS A 220 -24.04 -33.11 -36.44
N LEU A 221 -24.31 -33.23 -35.14
CA LEU A 221 -23.51 -32.61 -34.08
C LEU A 221 -22.59 -33.65 -33.45
N CYS A 222 -21.37 -33.26 -33.13
CA CYS A 222 -20.38 -34.14 -32.50
C CYS A 222 -20.94 -34.75 -31.20
N SER A 223 -20.76 -36.07 -31.00
CA SER A 223 -21.18 -36.77 -29.78
C SER A 223 -20.11 -36.77 -28.66
N GLY A 224 -19.14 -35.85 -28.71
CA GLY A 224 -18.06 -35.71 -27.72
C GLY A 224 -17.11 -36.90 -27.63
N THR A 225 -16.25 -36.92 -26.60
CA THR A 225 -15.25 -37.98 -26.40
C THR A 225 -15.87 -39.32 -25.99
N GLY A 226 -17.16 -39.38 -25.65
CA GLY A 226 -17.88 -40.64 -25.42
C GLY A 226 -17.32 -41.48 -24.26
N PHE A 227 -16.75 -40.83 -23.25
CA PHE A 227 -16.51 -41.38 -21.90
C PHE A 227 -17.57 -40.96 -20.89
N ASP A 228 -18.34 -39.94 -21.23
CA ASP A 228 -19.39 -39.32 -20.43
C ASP A 228 -20.30 -38.54 -21.40
N THR A 229 -21.58 -38.38 -21.09
CA THR A 229 -22.60 -37.91 -22.05
C THR A 229 -22.42 -36.45 -22.49
N LYS A 230 -21.61 -35.66 -21.78
CA LYS A 230 -21.37 -34.23 -22.04
C LYS A 230 -19.89 -33.83 -22.09
N LYS A 231 -18.95 -34.78 -22.22
CA LYS A 231 -17.51 -34.46 -22.32
C LYS A 231 -17.07 -34.29 -23.77
N PHE A 232 -16.49 -33.13 -24.07
CA PHE A 232 -15.94 -32.75 -25.37
C PHE A 232 -14.44 -32.45 -25.25
N SER A 233 -13.74 -32.45 -26.39
CA SER A 233 -12.43 -31.79 -26.47
C SER A 233 -12.61 -30.28 -26.35
N VAL A 234 -11.63 -29.55 -25.81
CA VAL A 234 -11.67 -28.08 -25.72
C VAL A 234 -11.71 -27.44 -27.11
N ALA A 235 -11.04 -28.06 -28.09
CA ALA A 235 -11.09 -27.68 -29.51
C ALA A 235 -12.14 -28.48 -30.30
N CYS A 236 -13.33 -28.71 -29.73
CA CYS A 236 -14.38 -29.47 -30.42
C CYS A 236 -15.01 -28.65 -31.56
N GLU A 237 -14.84 -29.11 -32.81
CA GLU A 237 -15.38 -28.51 -34.04
C GLU A 237 -16.93 -28.38 -34.10
N GLY A 238 -17.66 -28.88 -33.08
CA GLY A 238 -19.11 -28.68 -32.90
C GLY A 238 -19.97 -29.56 -33.82
N ALA A 239 -19.90 -29.32 -35.11
CA ALA A 239 -20.53 -30.11 -36.17
C ALA A 239 -19.66 -31.30 -36.62
N VAL A 240 -20.23 -32.20 -37.41
CA VAL A 240 -19.57 -33.34 -38.06
C VAL A 240 -20.19 -33.63 -39.43
N GLY A 241 -19.39 -34.17 -40.35
CA GLY A 241 -19.87 -34.61 -41.67
C GLY A 241 -20.93 -35.72 -41.57
N VAL A 242 -21.71 -35.91 -42.64
CA VAL A 242 -22.96 -36.70 -42.67
C VAL A 242 -22.82 -38.12 -42.10
N HIS A 243 -21.67 -38.76 -42.24
CA HIS A 243 -21.40 -40.13 -41.76
C HIS A 243 -20.62 -40.20 -40.44
N ALA A 244 -20.04 -39.09 -39.98
CA ALA A 244 -19.21 -39.05 -38.77
C ALA A 244 -20.06 -38.82 -37.51
N MET A 245 -19.75 -39.55 -36.43
CA MET A 245 -20.43 -39.40 -35.12
C MET A 245 -19.68 -38.46 -34.17
N ARG A 246 -18.38 -38.23 -34.42
CA ARG A 246 -17.46 -37.44 -33.58
C ARG A 246 -16.50 -36.66 -34.47
N CYS A 247 -16.17 -35.45 -34.06
CA CYS A 247 -15.22 -34.59 -34.74
C CYS A 247 -13.76 -35.00 -34.44
N SER A 248 -12.80 -34.58 -35.27
CA SER A 248 -11.44 -35.12 -35.26
C SER A 248 -10.80 -35.02 -33.87
N LYS A 249 -10.84 -33.82 -33.28
CA LYS A 249 -10.27 -33.49 -31.97
C LYS A 249 -10.94 -34.23 -30.80
N CYS A 250 -12.20 -34.66 -30.96
CA CYS A 250 -12.89 -35.49 -29.96
C CYS A 250 -12.56 -36.99 -30.09
N VAL A 251 -12.13 -37.46 -31.26
CA VAL A 251 -11.58 -38.82 -31.43
C VAL A 251 -10.19 -38.89 -30.80
N THR A 252 -9.29 -37.95 -31.09
CA THR A 252 -7.93 -37.94 -30.53
C THR A 252 -7.92 -37.87 -29.00
N GLU A 253 -8.75 -37.04 -28.38
CA GLU A 253 -8.82 -37.00 -26.91
C GLU A 253 -9.48 -38.26 -26.31
N ARG A 254 -10.38 -38.93 -27.06
CA ARG A 254 -10.92 -40.25 -26.68
C ARG A 254 -9.82 -41.32 -26.68
N GLU A 255 -8.94 -41.32 -27.67
CA GLU A 255 -7.77 -42.22 -27.73
C GLU A 255 -6.83 -42.00 -26.53
N ARG A 256 -6.53 -40.74 -26.22
CA ARG A 256 -5.68 -40.35 -25.08
C ARG A 256 -6.28 -40.81 -23.74
N LEU A 257 -7.60 -40.66 -23.58
CA LEU A 257 -8.34 -41.13 -22.41
C LEU A 257 -8.43 -42.68 -22.35
N LYS A 258 -8.58 -43.38 -23.48
CA LYS A 258 -8.47 -44.85 -23.56
C LYS A 258 -7.11 -45.33 -23.04
N LYS A 259 -6.01 -44.79 -23.58
CA LYS A 259 -4.63 -45.14 -23.19
C LYS A 259 -4.37 -44.87 -21.70
N ASN A 260 -4.90 -43.78 -21.15
CA ASN A 260 -4.80 -43.49 -19.71
C ASN A 260 -5.63 -44.42 -18.83
N ASN A 261 -6.85 -44.80 -19.23
CA ASN A 261 -7.64 -45.79 -18.49
C ASN A 261 -7.04 -47.19 -18.58
N ALA A 262 -6.50 -47.61 -19.74
CA ALA A 262 -5.75 -48.86 -19.87
C ALA A 262 -4.53 -48.91 -18.92
N ARG A 263 -3.77 -47.82 -18.80
CA ARG A 263 -2.69 -47.70 -17.80
C ARG A 263 -3.20 -47.85 -16.36
N LYS A 264 -4.35 -47.27 -16.00
CA LYS A 264 -4.98 -47.46 -14.67
C LYS A 264 -5.42 -48.92 -14.46
N GLN A 265 -6.06 -49.54 -15.46
CA GLN A 265 -6.43 -50.94 -15.45
C GLN A 265 -5.19 -51.82 -15.19
N ALA A 266 -4.10 -51.64 -15.92
CA ALA A 266 -2.87 -52.42 -15.76
C ALA A 266 -2.19 -52.26 -14.39
N ILE A 267 -2.31 -51.09 -13.75
CA ILE A 267 -1.85 -50.87 -12.36
C ILE A 267 -2.73 -51.68 -11.39
N ILE A 268 -4.05 -51.61 -11.54
CA ILE A 268 -5.02 -52.39 -10.75
C ILE A 268 -4.82 -53.90 -10.98
N GLU A 269 -4.52 -54.32 -12.20
CA GLU A 269 -4.22 -55.70 -12.59
C GLU A 269 -2.97 -56.21 -11.85
N LYS A 270 -1.86 -55.46 -11.90
CA LYS A 270 -0.62 -55.77 -11.13
C LYS A 270 -0.87 -55.78 -9.62
N GLU A 271 -1.74 -54.92 -9.10
CA GLU A 271 -2.10 -54.93 -7.68
C GLU A 271 -2.97 -56.15 -7.32
N ASN A 272 -3.91 -56.54 -8.19
CA ASN A 272 -4.73 -57.73 -8.06
C ASN A 272 -3.93 -59.03 -8.24
N GLU A 273 -2.90 -59.02 -9.07
CA GLU A 273 -1.93 -60.11 -9.23
C GLU A 273 -1.06 -60.25 -7.97
N ARG A 274 -0.56 -59.13 -7.41
CA ARG A 274 0.08 -59.10 -6.08
C ARG A 274 -0.85 -59.64 -4.99
N LYS A 275 -2.14 -59.25 -5.00
CA LYS A 275 -3.16 -59.78 -4.09
C LYS A 275 -3.42 -61.28 -4.31
N ARG A 276 -3.46 -61.78 -5.56
CA ARG A 276 -3.56 -63.22 -5.88
C ARG A 276 -2.35 -64.00 -5.38
N LYS A 277 -1.13 -63.54 -5.65
CA LYS A 277 0.13 -64.12 -5.16
C LYS A 277 0.17 -64.15 -3.62
N MET A 278 -0.25 -63.07 -2.96
CA MET A 278 -0.40 -63.01 -1.49
C MET A 278 -1.48 -63.98 -0.97
N LYS A 279 -2.64 -64.08 -1.63
CA LYS A 279 -3.75 -64.98 -1.27
C LYS A 279 -3.38 -66.46 -1.45
N ASN A 280 -2.53 -66.79 -2.43
CA ASN A 280 -1.97 -68.13 -2.62
C ASN A 280 -0.90 -68.46 -1.57
N ARG A 281 -0.01 -67.51 -1.23
CA ARG A 281 0.95 -67.66 -0.12
C ARG A 281 0.23 -67.82 1.24
N LEU A 282 -0.90 -67.15 1.43
CA LEU A 282 -1.80 -67.35 2.57
C LEU A 282 -2.54 -68.70 2.52
N ARG A 283 -2.79 -69.29 1.35
CA ARG A 283 -3.37 -70.64 1.22
C ARG A 283 -2.36 -71.74 1.59
N SER A 284 -1.09 -71.64 1.16
CA SER A 284 -0.05 -72.60 1.59
C SER A 284 0.20 -72.51 3.09
N LEU A 285 0.36 -71.29 3.64
CA LEU A 285 0.47 -71.07 5.09
C LEU A 285 -0.74 -71.59 5.87
N ARG A 286 -1.96 -71.57 5.30
CA ARG A 286 -3.13 -72.21 5.91
C ARG A 286 -3.05 -73.73 5.90
N LYS A 287 -2.58 -74.38 4.82
CA LYS A 287 -2.35 -75.84 4.82
C LYS A 287 -1.38 -76.23 5.94
N SER A 288 -0.25 -75.51 6.08
CA SER A 288 0.70 -75.72 7.18
C SER A 288 0.07 -75.49 8.56
N LYS A 289 -0.74 -74.43 8.75
CA LYS A 289 -1.37 -74.12 10.05
C LYS A 289 -2.52 -75.09 10.41
N VAL A 290 -3.24 -75.65 9.43
CA VAL A 290 -4.26 -76.69 9.66
C VAL A 290 -3.61 -77.99 10.14
N ASN A 291 -2.51 -78.41 9.51
CA ASN A 291 -1.76 -79.59 9.98
C ASN A 291 -1.20 -79.40 11.40
N LEU A 292 -0.93 -78.17 11.83
CA LEU A 292 -0.54 -77.84 13.20
C LEU A 292 -1.74 -77.84 14.17
N LEU A 293 -2.87 -77.29 13.77
CA LEU A 293 -4.11 -77.26 14.56
C LEU A 293 -4.69 -78.65 14.84
N ASN A 294 -4.61 -79.56 13.87
CA ASN A 294 -5.07 -80.95 14.04
C ASN A 294 -4.26 -81.76 15.08
N LYS A 295 -3.13 -81.24 15.57
CA LYS A 295 -2.35 -81.84 16.67
C LYS A 295 -2.67 -81.26 18.06
N VAL A 296 -3.54 -80.25 18.19
CA VAL A 296 -3.73 -79.51 19.46
C VAL A 296 -5.19 -79.53 19.95
N ASN A 297 -5.42 -80.45 20.89
CA ASN A 297 -6.52 -80.58 21.86
C ASN A 297 -7.91 -81.10 21.39
N PRO A 298 -8.42 -82.22 21.97
CA PRO A 298 -9.69 -82.86 21.60
C PRO A 298 -10.90 -82.47 22.49
N ILE A 299 -10.99 -81.21 22.94
CA ILE A 299 -12.02 -80.76 23.90
C ILE A 299 -13.01 -79.81 23.23
N PHE A 300 -14.12 -80.35 22.70
CA PHE A 300 -15.43 -79.69 22.48
C PHE A 300 -16.43 -80.63 21.75
N LYS A 301 -16.69 -81.81 22.32
CA LYS A 301 -17.89 -82.62 22.00
C LYS A 301 -19.00 -82.26 23.01
N VAL A 302 -20.26 -82.34 22.56
CA VAL A 302 -21.54 -81.96 23.22
C VAL A 302 -22.10 -80.60 22.75
N VAL A 303 -23.43 -80.55 22.66
CA VAL A 303 -24.32 -79.53 22.04
C VAL A 303 -24.21 -79.38 20.52
N SER A 304 -25.36 -79.55 19.86
CA SER A 304 -25.69 -79.19 18.48
C SER A 304 -27.13 -78.62 18.48
N PRO A 305 -27.68 -78.04 17.39
CA PRO A 305 -27.09 -77.90 16.05
C PRO A 305 -27.02 -76.44 15.57
N PHE A 306 -25.88 -76.04 15.01
CA PHE A 306 -25.79 -74.87 14.12
C PHE A 306 -24.95 -75.22 12.89
N CYS A 307 -25.38 -74.72 11.73
CA CYS A 307 -24.85 -75.08 10.41
C CYS A 307 -23.31 -74.87 10.32
N PRO A 308 -22.53 -75.81 9.73
CA PRO A 308 -21.06 -75.77 9.76
C PRO A 308 -20.40 -74.46 9.30
N THR A 309 -21.07 -73.69 8.44
CA THR A 309 -20.60 -72.40 7.93
C THR A 309 -20.38 -71.34 9.01
N SER A 310 -21.23 -71.26 10.05
CA SER A 310 -21.13 -70.17 11.05
C SER A 310 -19.90 -70.31 11.95
N ARG A 311 -19.61 -71.53 12.41
CA ARG A 311 -18.48 -71.84 13.32
C ARG A 311 -17.13 -71.52 12.68
N ILE A 312 -17.00 -71.76 11.36
CA ILE A 312 -15.80 -71.42 10.58
C ILE A 312 -15.62 -69.90 10.47
N TYR A 313 -16.69 -69.15 10.15
CA TYR A 313 -16.62 -67.69 10.02
C TYR A 313 -16.27 -67.00 11.35
N PHE A 314 -16.80 -67.48 12.48
CA PHE A 314 -16.50 -66.92 13.80
C PHE A 314 -15.00 -67.05 14.17
N LEU A 315 -14.44 -68.27 14.10
CA LEU A 315 -13.03 -68.53 14.35
C LEU A 315 -12.10 -67.83 13.35
N TRP A 316 -12.55 -67.66 12.11
CA TRP A 316 -11.82 -66.88 11.10
C TRP A 316 -11.80 -65.38 11.44
N SER A 317 -12.90 -64.81 11.93
CA SER A 317 -12.99 -63.39 12.30
C SER A 317 -12.02 -63.00 13.42
N ILE A 318 -11.86 -63.87 14.43
CA ILE A 318 -10.94 -63.64 15.56
C ILE A 318 -9.48 -63.73 15.08
N ASN A 319 -9.12 -64.79 14.34
CA ASN A 319 -7.77 -64.93 13.78
C ASN A 319 -7.42 -63.78 12.80
N LEU A 320 -8.39 -63.29 12.03
CA LEU A 320 -8.19 -62.17 11.11
C LEU A 320 -7.98 -60.86 11.87
N LYS A 321 -8.76 -60.58 12.92
CA LYS A 321 -8.54 -59.42 13.80
C LYS A 321 -7.14 -59.42 14.43
N VAL A 322 -6.69 -60.58 14.94
CA VAL A 322 -5.32 -60.71 15.51
C VAL A 322 -4.24 -60.48 14.45
N LEU A 323 -4.39 -61.05 13.24
CA LEU A 323 -3.46 -60.82 12.12
C LEU A 323 -3.41 -59.36 11.68
N ILE A 324 -4.58 -58.70 11.57
CA ILE A 324 -4.67 -57.28 11.23
C ILE A 324 -4.02 -56.42 12.33
N MET A 325 -4.27 -56.70 13.62
CA MET A 325 -3.58 -56.00 14.70
C MET A 325 -2.07 -56.22 14.67
N PHE A 326 -1.58 -57.41 14.33
CA PHE A 326 -0.15 -57.68 14.19
C PHE A 326 0.47 -56.94 12.99
N GLN A 327 -0.25 -56.83 11.87
CA GLN A 327 0.19 -56.04 10.71
C GLN A 327 0.13 -54.53 11.00
N ILE A 328 -0.88 -54.03 11.70
CA ILE A 328 -0.94 -52.64 12.18
C ILE A 328 0.24 -52.38 13.13
N LYS A 329 0.53 -53.28 14.07
CA LYS A 329 1.67 -53.14 14.98
C LYS A 329 3.01 -53.14 14.21
N LYS A 330 3.16 -53.99 13.18
CA LYS A 330 4.33 -53.95 12.28
C LYS A 330 4.44 -52.64 11.50
N TYR A 331 3.37 -52.18 10.85
CA TYR A 331 3.40 -50.91 10.11
C TYR A 331 3.62 -49.72 11.05
N LYS A 332 3.09 -49.75 12.28
CA LYS A 332 3.37 -48.74 13.29
C LYS A 332 4.84 -48.73 13.68
N VAL A 333 5.46 -49.90 13.91
CA VAL A 333 6.92 -50.02 14.14
C VAL A 333 7.73 -49.56 12.93
N GLN A 334 7.29 -49.81 11.69
CA GLN A 334 7.96 -49.30 10.49
C GLN A 334 7.83 -47.77 10.33
N ILE A 335 6.69 -47.19 10.70
CA ILE A 335 6.50 -45.74 10.72
C ILE A 335 7.31 -45.11 11.86
N GLU A 336 7.32 -45.70 13.06
CA GLU A 336 8.17 -45.29 14.18
C GLU A 336 9.66 -45.45 13.86
N SER A 337 10.04 -46.41 13.02
CA SER A 337 11.41 -46.57 12.51
C SER A 337 11.77 -45.49 11.49
N ALA A 338 10.90 -45.20 10.52
CA ALA A 338 11.13 -44.14 9.53
C ALA A 338 11.10 -42.73 10.15
N ILE A 339 10.26 -42.52 11.18
CA ILE A 339 10.29 -41.32 12.01
C ILE A 339 11.64 -41.23 12.73
N ARG A 340 12.13 -42.32 13.35
CA ARG A 340 13.46 -42.34 13.97
C ARG A 340 14.61 -42.11 12.98
N GLU A 341 14.54 -42.63 11.75
CA GLU A 341 15.52 -42.32 10.70
C GLU A 341 15.49 -40.83 10.31
N CYS A 342 14.32 -40.20 10.30
CA CYS A 342 14.18 -38.76 10.09
C CYS A 342 14.63 -37.93 11.30
N GLU A 343 14.42 -38.40 12.53
CA GLU A 343 14.93 -37.78 13.77
C GLU A 343 16.45 -37.95 13.93
N GLN A 344 17.02 -39.03 13.39
CA GLN A 344 18.46 -39.31 13.39
C GLN A 344 19.22 -38.57 12.28
N LYS A 345 18.53 -38.08 11.24
CA LYS A 345 19.10 -37.11 10.28
C LYS A 345 19.23 -35.75 10.95
N LYS A 346 20.36 -35.58 11.65
CA LYS A 346 20.71 -34.40 12.45
C LYS A 346 20.39 -33.08 11.73
N GLU A 347 19.91 -32.12 12.52
CA GLU A 347 19.60 -30.75 12.11
C GLU A 347 20.79 -30.04 11.44
N THR A 348 22.02 -30.48 11.72
CA THR A 348 23.28 -30.04 11.08
C THR A 348 23.23 -30.11 9.55
N VAL A 349 22.69 -31.19 8.96
CA VAL A 349 22.62 -31.34 7.49
C VAL A 349 21.68 -30.31 6.86
N LEU A 350 20.69 -29.84 7.63
CA LEU A 350 19.79 -28.76 7.22
C LEU A 350 20.46 -27.39 7.40
N GLN A 351 21.22 -27.20 8.49
CA GLN A 351 22.00 -25.97 8.73
C GLN A 351 23.08 -25.77 7.66
N GLU A 352 23.88 -26.79 7.33
CA GLU A 352 24.88 -26.77 6.25
C GLU A 352 24.28 -26.47 4.87
N ALA A 353 22.97 -26.72 4.67
CA ALA A 353 22.25 -26.38 3.44
C ALA A 353 21.69 -24.94 3.48
N ILE A 354 21.25 -24.48 4.66
CA ILE A 354 20.77 -23.11 4.89
C ILE A 354 21.93 -22.10 4.83
N GLU A 355 23.09 -22.41 5.42
CA GLU A 355 24.28 -21.52 5.45
C GLU A 355 24.80 -21.14 4.06
N LYS A 356 24.54 -21.99 3.06
CA LYS A 356 24.88 -21.75 1.64
C LYS A 356 23.94 -20.73 0.96
N LEU A 357 22.84 -20.34 1.60
CA LEU A 357 21.91 -19.32 1.11
C LEU A 357 22.31 -17.91 1.57
N PRO A 358 21.99 -16.84 0.81
CA PRO A 358 22.14 -15.46 1.26
C PRO A 358 21.40 -15.19 2.60
N PRO A 359 21.92 -14.35 3.52
CA PRO A 359 21.37 -14.20 4.88
C PRO A 359 19.87 -13.96 4.98
N ALA A 360 19.30 -13.07 4.14
CA ALA A 360 17.86 -12.82 4.12
C ALA A 360 17.02 -14.03 3.66
N GLN A 361 17.59 -14.92 2.83
CA GLN A 361 16.97 -16.20 2.47
C GLN A 361 17.10 -17.22 3.61
N GLN A 362 18.19 -17.20 4.38
CA GLN A 362 18.33 -18.03 5.58
C GLN A 362 17.20 -17.74 6.57
N GLU A 363 16.98 -16.46 6.91
CA GLU A 363 15.90 -16.04 7.81
C GLU A 363 14.51 -16.38 7.26
N ALA A 364 14.27 -16.16 5.95
CA ALA A 364 13.01 -16.55 5.30
C ALA A 364 12.74 -18.06 5.43
N VAL A 365 13.78 -18.90 5.24
CA VAL A 365 13.69 -20.36 5.31
C VAL A 365 13.52 -20.85 6.75
N LYS A 366 14.28 -20.31 7.72
CA LYS A 366 14.10 -20.57 9.16
C LYS A 366 12.66 -20.23 9.60
N ALA A 367 12.17 -19.05 9.24
CA ALA A 367 10.81 -18.61 9.55
C ALA A 367 9.73 -19.53 8.94
N CYS A 368 9.97 -20.11 7.76
CA CYS A 368 9.08 -21.10 7.16
C CYS A 368 9.12 -22.46 7.89
N PHE A 369 10.29 -22.95 8.30
CA PHE A 369 10.40 -24.16 9.12
C PHE A 369 9.73 -23.98 10.49
N ASP A 370 9.99 -22.88 11.19
CA ASP A 370 9.35 -22.62 12.48
C ASP A 370 7.84 -22.35 12.37
N ALA A 371 7.37 -21.80 11.25
CA ALA A 371 5.95 -21.73 10.92
C ALA A 371 5.32 -23.12 10.70
N SER A 372 6.06 -24.08 10.14
CA SER A 372 5.61 -25.46 9.95
C SER A 372 5.57 -26.26 11.27
N LYS A 373 6.43 -25.93 12.23
CA LYS A 373 6.43 -26.49 13.61
C LYS A 373 5.20 -26.06 14.44
N LYS A 374 4.33 -25.17 13.97
CA LYS A 374 3.15 -24.67 14.72
C LYS A 374 1.82 -25.17 14.17
N LYS A 375 0.95 -25.64 15.08
CA LYS A 375 -0.40 -26.17 14.78
C LYS A 375 -1.40 -25.13 14.26
N SER A 376 -1.09 -23.83 14.31
CA SER A 376 -1.95 -22.74 13.81
C SER A 376 -1.11 -21.54 13.34
N PRO A 377 -1.65 -20.68 12.45
CA PRO A 377 -0.95 -19.48 11.99
C PRO A 377 -0.95 -18.34 13.02
N SER A 378 -1.79 -18.42 14.05
CA SER A 378 -1.82 -17.51 15.20
C SER A 378 -0.69 -17.83 16.19
N GLY A 379 0.02 -16.80 16.70
CA GLY A 379 1.07 -16.99 17.70
C GLY A 379 2.43 -17.44 17.14
N ARG A 380 2.65 -17.33 15.83
CA ARG A 380 4.00 -17.40 15.24
C ARG A 380 4.89 -16.31 15.86
N ARG A 381 6.05 -16.71 16.37
CA ARG A 381 7.16 -15.80 16.70
C ARG A 381 8.05 -15.67 15.46
N TYR A 382 8.77 -14.55 15.36
CA TYR A 382 9.67 -14.22 14.27
C TYR A 382 10.97 -13.67 14.86
N THR A 383 12.09 -13.88 14.18
CA THR A 383 13.37 -13.24 14.51
C THR A 383 13.28 -11.73 14.28
N THR A 384 14.04 -10.94 15.04
CA THR A 384 14.03 -9.48 14.98
C THR A 384 14.49 -8.97 13.61
N GLU A 385 15.40 -9.71 12.98
CA GLU A 385 16.00 -9.48 11.67
C GLU A 385 14.97 -9.76 10.56
N TRP A 386 14.20 -10.85 10.69
CA TRP A 386 13.11 -11.14 9.76
C TRP A 386 11.95 -10.14 9.88
N VAL A 387 11.60 -9.71 11.09
CA VAL A 387 10.62 -8.64 11.30
C VAL A 387 11.08 -7.34 10.65
N TYR A 388 12.36 -7.00 10.79
CA TYR A 388 12.98 -5.82 10.21
C TYR A 388 12.91 -5.82 8.66
N GLU A 389 13.34 -6.91 8.01
CA GLU A 389 13.17 -7.08 6.55
C GLU A 389 11.70 -7.05 6.13
N CYS A 390 10.78 -7.64 6.91
CA CYS A 390 9.34 -7.54 6.67
C CYS A 390 8.81 -6.09 6.75
N MET A 391 9.37 -5.24 7.62
CA MET A 391 9.04 -3.81 7.63
C MET A 391 9.51 -3.13 6.34
N LEU A 392 10.75 -3.39 5.93
CA LEU A 392 11.37 -2.80 4.75
C LEU A 392 10.67 -3.20 3.45
N MET A 393 10.27 -4.47 3.33
CA MET A 393 9.39 -4.95 2.25
C MET A 393 8.06 -4.18 2.21
N ARG A 394 7.40 -4.02 3.37
CA ARG A 394 6.11 -3.31 3.49
C ARG A 394 6.24 -1.80 3.25
N ILE A 395 7.40 -1.21 3.56
CA ILE A 395 7.76 0.18 3.27
C ILE A 395 7.89 0.41 1.76
N LYS A 396 8.54 -0.52 1.04
CA LYS A 396 8.73 -0.45 -0.42
C LYS A 396 7.42 -0.68 -1.17
N ASP A 397 6.66 -1.71 -0.81
CA ASP A 397 5.30 -1.90 -1.34
C ASP A 397 4.36 -2.65 -0.35
N LYS A 398 3.36 -1.92 0.12
CA LYS A 398 2.27 -2.44 0.97
C LYS A 398 1.37 -3.44 0.24
N LYS A 399 1.14 -3.27 -1.07
CA LYS A 399 0.32 -4.17 -1.89
C LYS A 399 1.03 -5.50 -2.10
N LEU A 400 2.28 -5.49 -2.56
CA LEU A 400 3.10 -6.70 -2.69
C LEU A 400 3.26 -7.44 -1.35
N TYR A 401 3.57 -6.73 -0.25
CA TYR A 401 3.65 -7.35 1.07
C TYR A 401 2.35 -8.05 1.48
N ASN A 402 1.21 -7.38 1.30
CA ASN A 402 -0.10 -7.97 1.60
C ASN A 402 -0.44 -9.14 0.67
N HIS A 403 -0.05 -9.09 -0.61
CA HIS A 403 -0.22 -10.20 -1.55
C HIS A 403 0.60 -11.42 -1.13
N LEU A 404 1.92 -11.27 -0.95
CA LEU A 404 2.82 -12.33 -0.49
C LEU A 404 2.34 -12.98 0.81
N ARG A 405 1.81 -12.17 1.74
CA ARG A 405 1.25 -12.65 3.00
C ARG A 405 -0.07 -13.38 2.84
N ASN A 406 -1.03 -12.80 2.10
CA ASN A 406 -2.39 -13.33 2.00
C ASN A 406 -2.44 -14.63 1.17
N HIS A 407 -1.59 -14.75 0.15
CA HIS A 407 -1.38 -15.99 -0.60
C HIS A 407 -0.40 -16.96 0.08
N GLN A 408 0.10 -16.61 1.29
CA GLN A 408 1.01 -17.43 2.10
C GLN A 408 2.32 -17.85 1.39
N ILE A 409 2.79 -17.03 0.44
CA ILE A 409 4.01 -17.24 -0.35
C ILE A 409 5.25 -17.13 0.55
N LEU A 410 5.20 -16.28 1.58
CA LEU A 410 6.22 -16.14 2.61
C LEU A 410 5.58 -16.08 4.01
N CYS A 411 6.33 -16.50 5.03
CA CYS A 411 5.90 -16.43 6.43
C CYS A 411 6.03 -15.00 6.99
N LEU A 412 5.15 -14.11 6.54
CA LEU A 412 5.17 -12.68 6.84
C LEU A 412 4.29 -12.31 8.05
N PRO A 413 4.80 -11.51 9.02
CA PRO A 413 4.01 -10.96 10.12
C PRO A 413 2.75 -10.21 9.67
N CYS A 414 1.71 -10.15 10.50
CA CYS A 414 0.54 -9.32 10.18
C CYS A 414 0.82 -7.83 10.36
N THR A 415 -0.02 -6.99 9.76
CA THR A 415 0.07 -5.53 9.88
C THR A 415 0.05 -5.07 11.34
N SER A 416 -0.77 -5.68 12.19
CA SER A 416 -0.80 -5.40 13.64
C SER A 416 0.48 -5.82 14.36
N THR A 417 1.16 -6.90 13.94
CA THR A 417 2.46 -7.30 14.49
C THR A 417 3.53 -6.28 14.12
N ILE A 418 3.68 -5.92 12.84
CA ILE A 418 4.62 -4.87 12.42
C ILE A 418 4.31 -3.54 13.12
N ASN A 419 3.03 -3.15 13.18
CA ASN A 419 2.60 -1.94 13.90
C ASN A 419 2.86 -2.03 15.43
N GLY A 420 3.00 -3.24 15.98
CA GLY A 420 3.44 -3.48 17.36
C GLY A 420 4.91 -3.14 17.53
N TYR A 421 5.80 -3.79 16.76
CA TYR A 421 7.23 -3.48 16.77
C TYR A 421 7.51 -2.00 16.41
N LEU A 422 6.76 -1.41 15.47
CA LEU A 422 6.85 0.03 15.14
C LEU A 422 6.52 0.96 16.31
N LYS A 423 5.89 0.51 17.40
CA LYS A 423 5.71 1.32 18.62
C LYS A 423 6.97 1.38 19.49
N HIS A 424 7.82 0.35 19.46
CA HIS A 424 9.07 0.33 20.23
C HIS A 424 10.15 1.21 19.57
N TYR A 425 10.08 1.40 18.24
CA TYR A 425 10.83 2.44 17.56
C TYR A 425 10.24 3.81 17.87
N GLY A 426 10.65 4.37 19.01
CA GLY A 426 10.38 5.74 19.39
C GLY A 426 10.98 6.70 18.36
N GLY A 427 10.12 7.52 17.76
CA GLY A 427 10.57 8.71 17.05
C GLY A 427 11.27 9.66 18.04
N ALA A 428 12.37 10.24 17.59
CA ALA A 428 13.12 11.29 18.27
C ALA A 428 13.74 12.17 17.17
N TYR A 429 13.54 13.48 17.30
CA TYR A 429 14.21 14.48 16.47
C TYR A 429 15.57 14.83 17.10
N GLY A 430 16.45 15.49 16.34
CA GLY A 430 17.84 15.72 16.72
C GLY A 430 18.85 14.77 16.08
N PHE A 431 20.12 14.96 16.46
CA PHE A 431 21.24 14.08 16.12
C PHE A 431 21.21 12.84 17.01
N GLN A 432 20.85 11.68 16.47
CA GLN A 432 20.72 10.44 17.26
C GLN A 432 22.13 9.86 17.54
N PRO A 433 22.63 9.86 18.81
CA PRO A 433 24.03 9.50 19.10
C PRO A 433 24.43 8.09 18.63
N GLN A 434 23.46 7.18 18.56
CA GLN A 434 23.66 5.79 18.15
C GLN A 434 23.84 5.66 16.63
N ILE A 435 23.31 6.60 15.82
CA ILE A 435 23.62 6.66 14.39
C ILE A 435 25.06 7.12 14.20
N LEU A 436 25.54 8.06 15.01
CA LEU A 436 26.91 8.58 14.96
C LEU A 436 27.94 7.52 15.42
N GLU A 437 27.69 6.84 16.52
CA GLU A 437 28.53 5.73 17.00
C GLU A 437 28.58 4.55 16.00
N MET A 438 27.46 4.24 15.33
CA MET A 438 27.45 3.25 14.24
C MET A 438 28.13 3.75 12.95
N LEU A 439 28.20 5.06 12.73
CA LEU A 439 29.00 5.65 11.65
C LEU A 439 30.49 5.61 11.95
N LYS A 440 30.90 5.87 13.20
CA LYS A 440 32.29 5.79 13.66
C LYS A 440 32.88 4.38 13.45
N LYS A 441 32.16 3.34 13.90
CA LYS A 441 32.51 1.93 13.62
C LYS A 441 32.53 1.56 12.13
N LYS A 442 31.88 2.35 11.28
CA LYS A 442 31.85 2.17 9.83
C LYS A 442 33.00 2.89 9.14
N THR A 443 33.43 4.05 9.63
CA THR A 443 34.54 4.84 9.09
C THR A 443 35.91 4.30 9.47
N GLU A 444 36.05 3.65 10.64
CA GLU A 444 37.25 2.91 11.05
C GLU A 444 37.73 1.90 9.98
N GLY A 445 36.80 1.26 9.27
CA GLY A 445 37.08 0.32 8.18
C GLY A 445 37.16 0.96 6.78
N MET A 446 37.19 2.29 6.65
CA MET A 446 37.10 2.99 5.37
C MET A 446 38.29 3.91 5.10
N SER A 447 38.78 3.90 3.85
CA SER A 447 39.78 4.85 3.36
C SER A 447 39.27 6.29 3.49
N SER A 448 40.12 7.25 3.90
CA SER A 448 39.81 8.69 3.96
C SER A 448 39.05 9.22 2.73
N LYS A 449 39.49 8.89 1.50
CA LYS A 449 38.82 9.28 0.23
C LYS A 449 37.38 8.76 0.07
N SER A 450 36.94 7.80 0.88
CA SER A 450 35.57 7.26 0.92
C SER A 450 34.75 7.75 2.12
N CYS A 451 35.41 8.32 3.13
CA CYS A 451 34.80 9.05 4.25
C CYS A 451 34.52 10.51 3.92
N ARG A 452 35.14 11.04 2.85
CA ARG A 452 35.08 12.44 2.41
C ARG A 452 33.85 12.73 1.54
N GLY A 453 33.13 13.82 1.83
CA GLY A 453 31.85 14.15 1.21
C GLY A 453 31.23 15.49 1.62
N VAL A 454 29.91 15.59 1.44
CA VAL A 454 29.12 16.80 1.64
C VAL A 454 27.91 16.55 2.52
N ILE A 455 27.42 17.61 3.17
CA ILE A 455 26.13 17.64 3.86
C ILE A 455 25.06 18.19 2.90
N LEU A 456 23.91 17.54 2.80
CA LEU A 456 22.72 18.01 2.08
C LEU A 456 21.61 18.33 3.08
N ILE A 457 21.00 19.52 2.96
CA ILE A 457 19.96 20.02 3.89
C ILE A 457 18.75 20.55 3.13
N ASP A 458 17.59 19.94 3.37
CA ASP A 458 16.29 20.29 2.76
C ASP A 458 15.15 19.93 3.73
N GLU A 459 13.94 20.45 3.50
CA GLU A 459 12.80 20.33 4.41
C GLU A 459 11.53 19.78 3.76
N MET A 460 10.87 18.83 4.44
CA MET A 460 9.68 18.15 3.91
C MET A 460 8.41 18.52 4.66
N LYS A 461 7.46 19.17 3.97
CA LYS A 461 6.13 19.51 4.50
C LYS A 461 5.38 18.29 5.06
N LEU A 462 5.00 18.36 6.34
CA LEU A 462 4.22 17.37 7.10
C LEU A 462 2.74 17.78 7.21
N THR A 463 1.92 16.84 7.71
CA THR A 463 0.55 17.15 8.18
C THR A 463 0.61 17.57 9.65
N GLN A 464 0.19 18.79 9.98
CA GLN A 464 0.08 19.27 11.36
C GLN A 464 -0.87 18.39 12.18
N GLY A 465 -0.55 18.13 13.44
CA GLY A 465 -1.43 17.41 14.36
C GLY A 465 -0.72 16.92 15.62
N VAL A 466 -1.43 16.91 16.75
CA VAL A 466 -0.92 16.42 18.03
C VAL A 466 -1.29 14.97 18.29
N TYR A 467 -0.49 14.25 19.06
CA TYR A 467 -0.80 12.89 19.49
C TYR A 467 -0.27 12.63 20.90
N PHE A 468 -1.06 11.94 21.72
CA PHE A 468 -0.62 11.53 23.06
C PHE A 468 0.25 10.27 22.97
N ASP A 469 1.39 10.27 23.64
CA ASP A 469 2.18 9.06 23.86
C ASP A 469 2.01 8.57 25.31
N ALA A 470 1.23 7.49 25.49
CA ALA A 470 0.97 6.89 26.80
C ALA A 470 2.19 6.20 27.42
N SER A 471 3.35 6.14 26.75
CA SER A 471 4.59 5.65 27.34
C SER A 471 5.30 6.74 28.13
N THR A 472 5.58 7.90 27.52
CA THR A 472 6.25 9.06 28.15
C THR A 472 5.28 10.05 28.81
N LEU A 473 3.97 9.89 28.59
CA LEU A 473 2.89 10.75 29.07
C LEU A 473 2.87 12.18 28.47
N GLN A 474 3.52 12.35 27.32
CA GLN A 474 3.60 13.62 26.58
C GLN A 474 2.51 13.74 25.50
N VAL A 475 2.11 14.97 25.20
CA VAL A 475 1.51 15.33 23.90
C VAL A 475 2.64 15.73 22.95
N LEU A 476 2.71 15.10 21.78
CA LEU A 476 3.77 15.31 20.80
C LEU A 476 3.18 15.85 19.48
N GLY A 477 3.99 16.54 18.67
CA GLY A 477 3.57 17.22 17.43
C GLY A 477 3.85 18.73 17.39
N PHE A 478 4.42 19.28 18.45
CA PHE A 478 4.94 20.65 18.51
C PHE A 478 6.33 20.76 17.86
N LYS A 479 6.86 21.99 17.71
CA LYS A 479 8.26 22.20 17.30
C LYS A 479 9.21 21.46 18.24
N ASP A 480 10.17 20.72 17.67
CA ASP A 480 11.18 19.91 18.38
C ASP A 480 12.50 20.02 17.58
N MET A 481 13.51 20.64 18.21
CA MET A 481 14.82 20.92 17.61
C MET A 481 15.91 19.97 18.16
N GLY A 482 15.50 18.81 18.68
CA GLY A 482 16.40 17.78 19.17
C GLY A 482 17.03 18.08 20.52
N GLU A 483 16.38 18.88 21.36
CA GLU A 483 16.82 19.25 22.70
C GLU A 483 17.20 18.02 23.54
N GLU A 484 16.31 17.01 23.64
CA GLU A 484 16.61 15.73 24.32
C GLU A 484 17.86 15.02 23.77
N CYS A 485 18.16 15.16 22.47
CA CYS A 485 19.36 14.56 21.87
C CYS A 485 20.62 15.39 22.12
N ARG A 486 20.51 16.71 22.27
CA ARG A 486 21.65 17.62 22.50
C ARG A 486 22.22 17.46 23.91
N GLU A 487 21.37 17.22 24.91
CA GLU A 487 21.81 16.90 26.27
C GLU A 487 22.70 15.64 26.32
N LEU A 488 22.38 14.63 25.48
CA LEU A 488 23.08 13.35 25.43
C LEU A 488 24.45 13.39 24.74
N LEU A 489 24.81 14.51 24.11
CA LEU A 489 26.11 14.71 23.47
C LEU A 489 27.16 15.31 24.43
N GLY A 490 26.73 15.72 25.64
CA GLY A 490 27.59 16.24 26.70
C GLY A 490 27.89 17.74 26.61
N GLU A 491 28.32 18.32 27.73
CA GLU A 491 28.56 19.76 27.85
C GLU A 491 29.74 20.23 26.98
N ASP A 492 30.83 19.46 26.91
CA ASP A 492 31.97 19.67 25.99
C ASP A 492 31.54 19.90 24.54
N PHE A 493 30.59 19.12 24.03
CA PHE A 493 30.10 19.26 22.67
C PHE A 493 29.34 20.57 22.49
N ASN A 494 28.49 20.92 23.46
CA ASN A 494 27.70 22.15 23.43
C ASN A 494 28.59 23.40 23.56
N GLU A 495 29.65 23.33 24.38
CA GLU A 495 30.68 24.37 24.46
C GLU A 495 31.46 24.48 23.13
N THR A 496 31.91 23.35 22.56
CA THR A 496 32.59 23.31 21.25
C THR A 496 31.75 23.99 20.15
N VAL A 497 30.46 23.67 20.08
CA VAL A 497 29.50 24.24 19.11
C VAL A 497 29.28 25.74 19.36
N GLN A 498 29.15 26.16 20.62
CA GLN A 498 28.93 27.57 20.96
C GLN A 498 30.18 28.41 20.67
N ASN A 499 31.38 27.93 21.00
CA ASN A 499 32.65 28.56 20.66
C ASN A 499 32.83 28.67 19.12
N ALA A 500 32.50 27.61 18.38
CA ALA A 500 32.51 27.64 16.91
C ALA A 500 31.49 28.63 16.32
N TYR A 501 30.34 28.83 16.97
CA TYR A 501 29.32 29.80 16.56
C TYR A 501 29.72 31.26 16.87
N GLU A 502 30.41 31.49 17.98
CA GLU A 502 30.88 32.83 18.39
C GLU A 502 32.11 33.30 17.59
N ASN A 503 32.92 32.38 17.08
CA ASN A 503 34.04 32.67 16.17
C ASN A 503 33.61 32.97 14.71
N LEU A 504 32.32 32.90 14.37
CA LEU A 504 31.84 33.19 13.01
C LEU A 504 31.93 34.70 12.69
N PRO A 505 32.22 35.09 11.43
CA PRO A 505 32.53 36.46 11.04
C PRO A 505 31.30 37.41 10.90
N PHE A 506 30.35 37.36 11.83
CA PHE A 506 29.19 38.26 11.89
C PHE A 506 29.13 39.02 13.23
N ASP A 507 28.59 40.24 13.27
CA ASP A 507 28.48 41.01 14.52
C ASP A 507 27.48 40.37 15.51
N PRO A 508 27.94 39.85 16.67
CA PRO A 508 27.04 39.25 17.66
C PRO A 508 26.10 40.29 18.30
N LYS A 509 26.48 41.58 18.33
CA LYS A 509 25.69 42.65 18.93
C LYS A 509 24.48 42.99 18.07
N ALA A 510 24.61 42.92 16.74
CA ALA A 510 23.47 42.99 15.82
C ALA A 510 22.49 41.83 16.04
N ALA A 511 22.98 40.58 16.17
CA ALA A 511 22.15 39.42 16.44
C ALA A 511 21.43 39.51 17.80
N GLN A 512 22.13 39.86 18.88
CA GLN A 512 21.51 40.06 20.20
C GLN A 512 20.45 41.19 20.18
N LYS A 513 20.63 42.23 19.35
CA LYS A 513 19.67 43.34 19.17
C LYS A 513 18.47 42.94 18.31
N LYS A 514 18.64 42.00 17.36
CA LYS A 514 17.56 41.31 16.63
C LYS A 514 16.77 40.42 17.60
N GLN A 515 17.41 39.49 18.31
CA GLN A 515 16.78 38.65 19.33
C GLN A 515 16.03 39.45 20.40
N ARG A 516 16.55 40.60 20.88
CA ARG A 516 15.84 41.43 21.87
C ARG A 516 14.55 42.05 21.31
N ARG A 517 14.51 42.38 20.01
CA ARG A 517 13.30 42.86 19.32
C ARG A 517 12.33 41.71 19.01
N GLU A 518 12.85 40.55 18.62
CA GLU A 518 12.05 39.36 18.36
C GLU A 518 11.41 38.86 19.65
N LYS A 519 12.15 38.72 20.76
CA LYS A 519 11.60 38.40 22.10
C LYS A 519 10.59 39.44 22.62
N SER A 520 10.63 40.69 22.15
CA SER A 520 9.58 41.68 22.47
C SER A 520 8.31 41.52 21.62
N ASN A 521 8.41 41.04 20.38
CA ASN A 521 7.26 40.71 19.52
C ASN A 521 6.67 39.33 19.85
N GLU A 522 7.51 38.38 20.25
CA GLU A 522 7.14 37.03 20.70
C GLU A 522 6.30 37.09 21.98
N LYS A 523 6.54 38.08 22.85
CA LYS A 523 5.65 38.42 23.97
C LYS A 523 4.28 38.95 23.55
N LYS A 524 4.08 39.39 22.30
CA LYS A 524 2.75 39.77 21.76
C LYS A 524 2.03 38.62 21.04
N ASN A 525 2.74 37.75 20.32
CA ASN A 525 2.15 36.65 19.54
C ASN A 525 2.22 35.27 20.22
N ARG A 526 2.33 35.21 21.54
CA ARG A 526 2.51 33.97 22.33
C ARG A 526 1.25 33.07 22.46
N ARG A 527 0.33 33.12 21.48
CA ARG A 527 -1.02 32.51 21.51
C ARG A 527 -1.49 31.95 20.14
N GLU A 528 -0.56 31.51 19.28
CA GLU A 528 -0.90 30.87 18.00
C GLU A 528 -0.05 29.62 17.69
N LYS A 529 -0.53 28.46 18.16
CA LYS A 529 -0.24 27.11 17.64
C LYS A 529 1.25 26.76 17.41
N ASN A 530 1.99 26.33 18.43
CA ASN A 530 3.38 25.86 18.29
C ASN A 530 3.57 24.50 17.54
N LEU A 531 2.66 24.13 16.64
CA LEU A 531 2.71 22.89 15.86
C LEU A 531 3.88 22.86 14.88
N GLY A 532 4.56 21.72 14.83
CA GLY A 532 5.53 21.40 13.79
C GLY A 532 4.83 20.98 12.50
N ASP A 533 5.33 21.45 11.36
CA ASP A 533 4.69 21.28 10.06
C ASP A 533 5.66 21.06 8.89
N HIS A 534 6.97 21.13 9.13
CA HIS A 534 8.00 20.62 8.22
C HIS A 534 8.97 19.72 8.99
N ALA A 535 9.57 18.76 8.29
CA ALA A 535 10.72 18.02 8.77
C ALA A 535 11.97 18.49 8.04
N LEU A 536 12.80 19.30 8.70
CA LEU A 536 14.15 19.62 8.25
C LEU A 536 15.00 18.34 8.37
N VAL A 537 15.71 17.94 7.33
CA VAL A 537 16.59 16.76 7.36
C VAL A 537 18.01 17.12 6.94
N ILE A 538 18.96 16.63 7.73
CA ILE A 538 20.40 16.71 7.44
C ILE A 538 20.87 15.32 7.03
N SER A 539 21.53 15.23 5.88
CA SER A 539 22.08 13.99 5.35
C SER A 539 23.51 14.16 4.83
N PHE A 540 24.33 13.11 4.92
CA PHE A 540 25.70 13.08 4.41
C PHE A 540 25.78 12.24 3.13
N GLN A 541 26.47 12.77 2.12
CA GLN A 541 26.74 12.11 0.84
C GLN A 541 28.26 12.09 0.55
N PRO A 542 28.92 10.92 0.49
CA PRO A 542 30.32 10.80 0.11
C PRO A 542 30.53 11.07 -1.39
N PHE A 543 31.69 11.64 -1.76
CA PHE A 543 32.10 11.74 -3.16
C PHE A 543 32.33 10.34 -3.76
N ARG A 544 32.98 9.46 -3.00
CA ARG A 544 33.29 8.08 -3.38
C ARG A 544 32.40 7.08 -2.63
N GLY A 545 31.20 6.84 -3.15
CA GLY A 545 30.30 5.82 -2.64
C GLY A 545 28.99 5.70 -3.42
N LYS A 546 28.19 4.68 -3.12
CA LYS A 546 26.78 4.57 -3.56
C LYS A 546 25.78 4.65 -2.40
N TRP A 547 26.27 4.87 -1.17
CA TRP A 547 25.47 5.12 0.01
C TRP A 547 25.24 6.63 0.19
N VAL A 548 24.16 6.97 0.89
CA VAL A 548 23.81 8.31 1.40
C VAL A 548 23.16 8.07 2.74
N GLN A 549 23.51 8.86 3.75
CA GLN A 549 23.05 8.65 5.12
C GLN A 549 22.25 9.84 5.61
N ALA A 550 20.99 9.64 5.99
CA ALA A 550 20.27 10.61 6.80
C ALA A 550 20.80 10.55 8.24
N ILE A 551 21.21 11.71 8.78
CA ILE A 551 21.97 11.85 10.03
C ILE A 551 21.04 12.33 11.15
N ALA A 552 20.29 13.40 10.89
CA ALA A 552 19.37 14.02 11.83
C ALA A 552 18.10 14.51 11.12
N CYS A 553 17.02 14.63 11.89
CA CYS A 553 15.81 15.33 11.46
C CYS A 553 15.30 16.22 12.59
N PHE A 554 14.67 17.35 12.24
CA PHE A 554 14.12 18.33 13.18
C PHE A 554 12.70 18.69 12.77
N LEU A 555 11.83 18.92 13.75
CA LEU A 555 10.42 19.21 13.54
C LEU A 555 10.21 20.72 13.65
N THR A 556 10.20 21.41 12.51
CA THR A 556 10.14 22.88 12.47
C THR A 556 8.71 23.38 12.30
N ARG A 557 8.45 24.60 12.80
CA ARG A 557 7.22 25.36 12.55
C ARG A 557 7.55 26.43 11.52
N GLY A 558 7.03 26.28 10.31
CA GLY A 558 7.63 26.91 9.14
C GLY A 558 9.05 26.39 8.92
N ASN A 559 9.87 27.25 8.33
CA ASN A 559 11.25 26.99 7.97
C ASN A 559 12.15 27.32 9.18
N ALA A 560 13.29 26.66 9.33
CA ALA A 560 14.23 26.94 10.43
C ALA A 560 14.75 28.38 10.38
N SER A 561 14.99 29.01 11.53
CA SER A 561 15.55 30.37 11.57
C SER A 561 17.00 30.40 11.07
N ASP A 562 17.45 31.57 10.62
CA ASP A 562 18.85 31.78 10.22
C ASP A 562 19.85 31.65 11.38
N GLU A 563 19.40 31.64 12.64
CA GLU A 563 20.24 31.33 13.81
C GLU A 563 20.24 29.82 14.12
N GLU A 564 19.07 29.20 14.11
CA GLU A 564 18.90 27.77 14.36
C GLU A 564 19.65 26.94 13.32
N LEU A 565 19.50 27.27 12.04
CA LEU A 565 20.12 26.52 10.95
C LEU A 565 21.65 26.61 10.96
N THR A 566 22.23 27.78 11.28
CA THR A 566 23.69 27.94 11.43
C THR A 566 24.23 27.03 12.53
N LYS A 567 23.54 26.93 13.68
CA LYS A 567 23.92 26.02 14.76
C LYS A 567 23.79 24.55 14.35
N LEU A 568 22.68 24.17 13.71
CA LEU A 568 22.50 22.80 13.22
C LEU A 568 23.54 22.38 12.16
N VAL A 569 24.05 23.31 11.35
CA VAL A 569 25.18 23.04 10.43
C VAL A 569 26.48 22.81 11.18
N LEU A 570 26.81 23.65 12.17
CA LEU A 570 28.01 23.46 13.01
C LEU A 570 27.95 22.13 13.77
N GLU A 571 26.80 21.84 14.41
CA GLU A 571 26.54 20.56 15.08
C GLU A 571 26.74 19.39 14.12
N ALA A 572 26.19 19.46 12.90
CA ALA A 572 26.36 18.40 11.90
C ALA A 572 27.83 18.19 11.49
N VAL A 573 28.58 19.25 11.20
CA VAL A 573 29.99 19.13 10.80
C VAL A 573 30.81 18.52 11.95
N ILE A 574 30.71 19.08 13.16
CA ILE A 574 31.49 18.63 14.32
C ILE A 574 31.17 17.16 14.66
N LEU A 575 29.91 16.74 14.62
CA LEU A 575 29.51 15.36 14.91
C LEU A 575 29.94 14.37 13.83
N LEU A 576 29.97 14.77 12.56
CA LEU A 576 30.43 13.94 11.45
C LEU A 576 31.96 13.75 11.49
N GLU A 577 32.71 14.82 11.75
CA GLU A 577 34.17 14.79 11.92
C GLU A 577 34.57 13.98 13.19
N ARG A 578 33.87 14.18 14.33
CA ARG A 578 34.00 13.31 15.53
C ARG A 578 33.62 11.84 15.25
N SER A 579 32.90 11.55 14.16
CA SER A 579 32.54 10.20 13.68
C SER A 579 33.45 9.70 12.54
N GLY A 580 34.57 10.37 12.23
CA GLY A 580 35.51 9.96 11.18
C GLY A 580 35.02 10.14 9.74
N LEU A 581 33.94 10.89 9.52
CA LEU A 581 33.53 11.37 8.20
C LEU A 581 34.13 12.77 7.97
N ILE A 582 34.56 13.04 6.74
CA ILE A 582 35.21 14.31 6.41
C ILE A 582 34.25 15.15 5.58
N VAL A 583 33.91 16.34 6.06
CA VAL A 583 32.95 17.25 5.42
C VAL A 583 33.71 18.36 4.70
N ASP A 584 33.50 18.50 3.40
CA ASP A 584 34.08 19.60 2.62
C ASP A 584 33.05 20.66 2.21
N ALA A 585 31.78 20.30 2.02
CA ALA A 585 30.77 21.27 1.60
C ALA A 585 29.37 21.06 2.20
N VAL A 586 28.62 22.16 2.26
CA VAL A 586 27.20 22.23 2.65
C VAL A 586 26.36 22.60 1.44
N VAL A 587 25.40 21.76 1.09
CA VAL A 587 24.47 21.95 -0.03
C VAL A 587 23.08 22.29 0.48
N THR A 588 22.64 23.52 0.21
CA THR A 588 21.29 24.04 0.55
C THR A 588 20.50 24.42 -0.70
N ASP A 589 19.21 24.69 -0.58
CA ASP A 589 18.41 25.19 -1.70
C ASP A 589 18.68 26.70 -2.00
N GLY A 590 17.77 27.37 -2.72
CA GLY A 590 17.81 28.81 -3.03
C GLY A 590 17.07 29.73 -2.05
N ALA A 591 16.60 29.25 -0.91
CA ALA A 591 15.77 30.02 0.02
C ALA A 591 16.51 31.17 0.75
N THR A 592 15.74 32.15 1.21
CA THR A 592 16.27 33.37 1.85
C THR A 592 16.96 33.09 3.19
N TRP A 593 16.40 32.23 4.03
CA TRP A 593 17.02 31.81 5.30
C TRP A 593 18.33 31.05 5.08
N ASN A 594 18.40 30.20 4.05
CA ASN A 594 19.61 29.50 3.64
C ASN A 594 20.70 30.51 3.19
N ARG A 595 20.37 31.56 2.43
CA ARG A 595 21.31 32.65 2.12
C ARG A 595 21.70 33.51 3.33
N SER A 596 20.79 33.74 4.28
CA SER A 596 21.13 34.42 5.55
C SER A 596 22.08 33.60 6.41
N MET A 597 21.93 32.27 6.44
CA MET A 597 22.90 31.36 7.06
C MET A 597 24.28 31.47 6.40
N TRP A 598 24.35 31.44 5.05
CA TRP A 598 25.61 31.61 4.31
C TRP A 598 26.34 32.90 4.71
N THR A 599 25.60 34.00 4.84
CA THR A 599 26.16 35.31 5.25
C THR A 599 26.82 35.25 6.63
N LYS A 600 26.29 34.46 7.58
CA LYS A 600 26.91 34.29 8.91
C LYS A 600 28.20 33.48 8.88
N PHE A 601 28.31 32.53 7.97
CA PHE A 601 29.57 31.83 7.69
C PHE A 601 30.59 32.71 6.92
N GLY A 602 30.28 33.99 6.65
CA GLY A 602 31.14 34.90 5.90
C GLY A 602 31.14 34.65 4.39
N VAL A 603 30.22 33.81 3.90
CA VAL A 603 30.12 33.45 2.48
C VAL A 603 29.51 34.62 1.71
N THR A 604 30.17 34.99 0.63
CA THR A 604 29.78 36.08 -0.28
C THR A 604 29.97 35.64 -1.73
N ALA A 605 29.51 36.43 -2.69
CA ALA A 605 29.72 36.16 -4.11
C ALA A 605 31.21 36.06 -4.52
N ASP A 606 32.14 36.49 -3.66
CA ASP A 606 33.59 36.48 -3.90
C ASP A 606 34.41 35.59 -2.94
N LYS A 607 33.91 35.32 -1.73
CA LYS A 607 34.42 34.25 -0.83
C LYS A 607 33.35 33.14 -0.73
N PRO A 608 33.41 32.05 -1.53
CA PRO A 608 32.36 31.03 -1.59
C PRO A 608 32.44 29.97 -0.47
N SER A 609 33.35 30.16 0.50
CA SER A 609 33.71 29.19 1.52
C SER A 609 34.02 29.86 2.86
N ALA A 610 33.86 29.11 3.94
CA ALA A 610 34.24 29.51 5.30
C ALA A 610 35.51 28.77 5.76
N GLU A 611 36.10 29.19 6.88
CA GLU A 611 37.09 28.38 7.59
C GLU A 611 36.40 27.14 8.19
N HIS A 612 37.05 25.97 8.14
CA HIS A 612 36.42 24.72 8.55
C HIS A 612 36.50 24.52 10.08
N PRO A 613 35.36 24.31 10.79
CA PRO A 613 35.28 24.44 12.26
C PRO A 613 36.01 23.34 13.05
N CYS A 614 36.61 22.35 12.38
CA CYS A 614 37.40 21.29 12.99
C CYS A 614 38.82 21.15 12.41
N ASP A 615 39.21 22.00 11.44
CA ASP A 615 40.46 21.85 10.69
C ASP A 615 40.86 23.17 10.03
N THR A 616 41.88 23.85 10.54
CA THR A 616 42.31 25.18 10.05
C THR A 616 42.96 25.15 8.66
N ASP A 617 43.40 23.99 8.18
CA ASP A 617 44.02 23.83 6.85
C ASP A 617 42.98 23.54 5.73
N ARG A 618 41.69 23.49 6.11
CA ARG A 618 40.53 23.28 5.24
C ARG A 618 39.57 24.47 5.23
N CYS A 619 38.84 24.53 4.12
CA CYS A 619 37.67 25.39 3.97
C CYS A 619 36.39 24.55 3.98
N LEU A 620 35.29 25.15 4.40
CA LEU A 620 33.94 24.59 4.27
C LEU A 620 33.23 25.33 3.12
N TRP A 621 33.06 24.68 1.97
CA TRP A 621 32.44 25.28 0.79
C TRP A 621 30.91 25.29 0.89
N PHE A 622 30.25 26.34 0.38
CA PHE A 622 28.80 26.44 0.36
C PHE A 622 28.29 26.38 -1.07
N ILE A 623 27.26 25.56 -1.31
CA ILE A 623 26.75 25.27 -2.66
C ILE A 623 25.22 25.33 -2.61
N SER A 624 24.62 26.00 -3.60
CA SER A 624 23.17 25.98 -3.82
C SER A 624 22.83 24.81 -4.73
N ASP A 625 21.70 24.15 -4.49
CA ASP A 625 21.22 23.11 -5.40
C ASP A 625 21.08 23.63 -6.84
N PHE A 626 21.90 23.11 -7.74
CA PHE A 626 21.96 23.54 -9.13
C PHE A 626 20.68 23.21 -9.93
N PRO A 627 20.04 22.02 -9.78
CA PRO A 627 18.69 21.77 -10.28
C PRO A 627 17.66 22.85 -9.90
N HIS A 628 17.71 23.39 -8.67
CA HIS A 628 16.90 24.53 -8.26
C HIS A 628 17.30 25.84 -8.96
N LEU A 629 18.59 26.13 -9.11
CA LEU A 629 19.04 27.31 -9.89
C LEU A 629 18.58 27.24 -11.35
N LEU A 630 18.64 26.06 -11.99
CA LEU A 630 18.16 25.84 -13.36
C LEU A 630 16.64 26.06 -13.49
N LYS A 631 15.85 25.58 -12.50
CA LYS A 631 14.42 25.90 -12.37
C LYS A 631 14.21 27.42 -12.26
N CYS A 632 14.98 28.13 -11.43
CA CYS A 632 14.90 29.57 -11.25
C CYS A 632 15.22 30.35 -12.53
N MET A 633 16.28 30.00 -13.26
CA MET A 633 16.64 30.64 -14.53
C MET A 633 15.50 30.52 -15.56
N ARG A 634 14.92 29.32 -15.73
CA ARG A 634 13.75 29.09 -16.61
C ARG A 634 12.55 29.93 -16.16
N ASN A 635 12.21 29.86 -14.86
CA ASN A 635 11.07 30.57 -14.29
C ASN A 635 11.22 32.10 -14.44
N CYS A 636 12.44 32.63 -14.42
CA CYS A 636 12.70 34.05 -14.59
C CYS A 636 12.41 34.51 -16.03
N LEU A 637 12.93 33.84 -17.06
CA LEU A 637 12.63 34.14 -18.46
C LEU A 637 11.13 33.99 -18.77
N CYS A 638 10.49 32.92 -18.29
CA CYS A 638 9.04 32.72 -18.46
C CYS A 638 8.19 33.86 -17.84
N THR A 639 8.72 34.56 -16.82
CA THR A 639 8.06 35.67 -16.13
C THR A 639 8.37 37.02 -16.77
N LYS A 640 9.65 37.32 -17.05
CA LYS A 640 10.11 38.61 -17.61
C LYS A 640 9.83 38.76 -19.10
N LYS A 641 9.62 37.65 -19.82
CA LYS A 641 9.46 37.53 -21.29
C LYS A 641 10.67 37.94 -22.12
N ILE A 642 11.35 39.03 -21.77
CA ILE A 642 12.56 39.51 -22.43
C ILE A 642 13.68 39.67 -21.39
N ILE A 643 14.87 39.19 -21.73
CA ILE A 643 16.12 39.33 -20.96
C ILE A 643 17.13 40.04 -21.87
N LYS A 644 17.67 41.19 -21.44
CA LYS A 644 18.61 41.96 -22.25
C LYS A 644 20.05 41.52 -21.99
N THR A 645 20.85 41.35 -23.03
CA THR A 645 22.26 40.94 -22.94
C THR A 645 23.16 41.84 -23.80
N PRO A 646 24.49 41.85 -23.60
CA PRO A 646 25.43 42.56 -24.47
C PRO A 646 25.39 42.14 -25.95
N LYS A 647 24.89 40.92 -26.25
CA LYS A 647 24.74 40.41 -27.63
C LYS A 647 23.39 40.73 -28.27
N GLY A 648 22.43 41.25 -27.51
CA GLY A 648 21.04 41.46 -27.94
C GLY A 648 20.02 40.94 -26.93
N ASP A 649 18.75 40.98 -27.31
CA ASP A 649 17.63 40.61 -26.43
C ASP A 649 17.25 39.12 -26.59
N VAL A 650 17.15 38.42 -25.46
CA VAL A 650 16.66 37.04 -25.36
C VAL A 650 15.16 37.08 -25.09
N LYS A 651 14.35 36.64 -26.05
CA LYS A 651 12.87 36.65 -25.95
C LYS A 651 12.32 35.25 -25.75
N LEU A 652 11.32 35.12 -24.88
CA LEU A 652 10.55 33.88 -24.71
C LEU A 652 9.80 33.52 -26.02
N ASP A 653 9.43 34.53 -26.79
CA ASP A 653 8.80 34.46 -28.12
C ASP A 653 9.58 33.55 -29.09
N HIS A 654 10.90 33.40 -28.92
CA HIS A 654 11.72 32.49 -29.72
C HIS A 654 11.37 31.01 -29.42
N TRP A 655 11.06 30.64 -28.17
CA TRP A 655 10.54 29.31 -27.85
C TRP A 655 9.12 29.12 -28.37
N GLU A 656 8.30 30.19 -28.41
CA GLU A 656 6.97 30.14 -29.02
C GLU A 656 7.04 29.97 -30.54
N GLY A 657 8.00 30.60 -31.21
CA GLY A 657 8.26 30.45 -32.64
C GLY A 657 8.52 29.00 -33.06
N ILE A 658 9.27 28.24 -32.25
CA ILE A 658 9.45 26.80 -32.46
C ILE A 658 8.09 26.07 -32.41
N LEU A 659 7.33 26.28 -31.33
CA LEU A 659 6.07 25.56 -31.12
C LEU A 659 4.99 25.95 -32.13
N ASP A 660 4.93 27.20 -32.56
CA ASP A 660 3.96 27.66 -33.55
C ASP A 660 4.30 27.12 -34.94
N ALA A 661 5.58 27.15 -35.35
CA ALA A 661 6.05 26.56 -36.61
C ALA A 661 5.84 25.03 -36.65
N GLU A 662 6.10 24.32 -35.54
CA GLU A 662 5.78 22.89 -35.42
C GLU A 662 4.26 22.63 -35.37
N SER A 663 3.46 23.54 -34.80
CA SER A 663 2.00 23.36 -34.69
C SER A 663 1.31 23.36 -36.05
N LEU A 664 1.84 24.12 -37.03
CA LEU A 664 1.36 24.10 -38.41
C LEU A 664 1.56 22.73 -39.09
N ARG A 665 2.50 21.91 -38.60
CA ARG A 665 2.83 20.59 -39.15
C ARG A 665 1.99 19.44 -38.59
N GLN A 666 1.19 19.69 -37.53
CA GLN A 666 0.22 18.85 -36.80
C GLN A 666 0.51 17.34 -36.61
N VAL A 667 0.71 16.58 -37.69
CA VAL A 667 0.91 15.12 -37.74
C VAL A 667 2.37 14.73 -38.03
N GLY A 668 3.21 15.68 -38.45
CA GLY A 668 4.61 15.45 -38.84
C GLY A 668 5.63 15.25 -37.71
N LEU A 669 6.85 14.89 -38.10
CA LEU A 669 8.02 14.91 -37.22
C LEU A 669 8.36 16.35 -36.78
N ARG A 670 8.98 16.48 -35.61
CA ARG A 670 9.27 17.76 -34.95
C ARG A 670 10.74 17.87 -34.56
N GLU A 671 11.36 18.97 -34.95
CA GLU A 671 12.73 19.34 -34.58
C GLU A 671 12.96 19.29 -33.06
N CYS A 672 11.99 19.76 -32.25
CA CYS A 672 12.09 19.84 -30.80
C CYS A 672 10.94 19.10 -30.08
N HIS A 673 10.68 17.84 -30.44
CA HIS A 673 9.58 16.98 -29.94
C HIS A 673 9.34 16.89 -28.40
N LYS A 674 10.25 17.40 -27.56
CA LYS A 674 10.09 17.47 -26.09
C LYS A 674 9.51 18.80 -25.61
N LEU A 675 9.68 19.88 -26.38
CA LEU A 675 9.17 21.19 -26.05
C LEU A 675 7.64 21.20 -26.18
N THR A 676 6.97 21.86 -25.23
CA THR A 676 5.50 21.97 -25.18
C THR A 676 5.10 23.33 -24.64
N ARG A 677 3.85 23.77 -24.83
CA ARG A 677 3.39 25.07 -24.32
C ARG A 677 3.50 25.19 -22.78
N ASP A 678 3.38 24.08 -22.04
CA ASP A 678 3.66 23.99 -20.60
C ASP A 678 5.11 24.35 -20.20
N HIS A 679 6.09 24.26 -21.11
CA HIS A 679 7.45 24.72 -20.83
C HIS A 679 7.55 26.25 -20.75
N ILE A 680 6.76 26.93 -21.57
CA ILE A 680 6.74 28.39 -21.79
C ILE A 680 5.79 29.08 -20.80
N ASN A 681 4.62 28.47 -20.58
CA ASN A 681 3.64 28.90 -19.59
C ASN A 681 3.42 27.81 -18.51
N PRO A 682 4.41 27.57 -17.64
CA PRO A 682 4.31 26.52 -16.63
C PRO A 682 3.32 26.88 -15.53
N GLY A 683 2.32 26.01 -15.32
CA GLY A 683 1.48 26.01 -14.12
C GLY A 683 2.27 25.72 -12.83
N PRO A 684 1.65 25.83 -11.64
CA PRO A 684 2.36 25.72 -10.36
C PRO A 684 3.19 24.43 -10.21
N TRP A 685 2.66 23.30 -10.67
CA TRP A 685 3.36 22.01 -10.65
C TRP A 685 4.50 21.95 -11.68
N GLN A 686 4.27 22.45 -12.89
CA GLN A 686 5.28 22.53 -13.95
C GLN A 686 6.43 23.49 -13.61
N LYS A 687 6.21 24.52 -12.77
CA LYS A 687 7.27 25.40 -12.24
C LYS A 687 8.29 24.66 -11.37
N MET A 688 7.85 23.62 -10.66
CA MET A 688 8.69 22.78 -9.80
C MET A 688 9.37 21.61 -10.55
N ASN A 689 8.92 21.28 -11.76
CA ASN A 689 9.47 20.19 -12.55
C ASN A 689 10.86 20.54 -13.13
N VAL A 690 11.93 19.99 -12.53
CA VAL A 690 13.32 20.17 -13.00
C VAL A 690 13.47 19.68 -14.45
N GLY A 691 12.87 18.54 -14.79
CA GLY A 691 13.01 17.90 -16.11
C GLY A 691 12.57 18.79 -17.27
N MET A 692 11.61 19.67 -17.03
CA MET A 692 11.18 20.69 -18.01
C MET A 692 12.18 21.85 -18.11
N ALA A 693 12.86 22.23 -17.03
CA ALA A 693 13.94 23.22 -17.09
C ALA A 693 15.15 22.69 -17.88
N TRP A 694 15.50 21.41 -17.71
CA TRP A 694 16.51 20.73 -18.56
C TRP A 694 16.14 20.73 -20.04
N GLN A 695 14.87 20.46 -20.38
CA GLN A 695 14.41 20.44 -21.77
C GLN A 695 14.35 21.84 -22.39
N PHE A 696 13.87 22.83 -21.62
CA PHE A 696 13.80 24.24 -22.03
C PHE A 696 15.17 24.85 -22.38
N TRP A 697 16.22 24.50 -21.63
CA TRP A 697 17.60 24.96 -21.85
C TRP A 697 18.45 23.98 -22.68
N SER A 698 17.85 23.00 -23.35
CA SER A 698 18.62 21.96 -24.06
C SER A 698 19.25 22.45 -25.36
N ALA A 699 20.40 21.87 -25.73
CA ALA A 699 21.05 22.10 -27.03
C ALA A 699 20.14 21.79 -28.24
N SER A 700 19.16 20.88 -28.08
CA SER A 700 18.12 20.62 -29.09
C SER A 700 17.15 21.78 -29.31
N VAL A 701 16.91 22.64 -28.31
CA VAL A 701 16.14 23.89 -28.49
C VAL A 701 16.97 24.89 -29.32
N ALA A 702 18.25 25.07 -28.98
CA ALA A 702 19.14 25.96 -29.75
C ALA A 702 19.26 25.55 -31.22
N ALA A 703 19.44 24.26 -31.50
CA ALA A 703 19.49 23.74 -32.87
C ALA A 703 18.14 23.92 -33.62
N ALA A 704 17.01 23.78 -32.93
CA ALA A 704 15.69 24.04 -33.52
C ALA A 704 15.48 25.52 -33.85
N MET A 705 15.92 26.45 -33.00
CA MET A 705 15.90 27.89 -33.29
C MET A 705 16.69 28.23 -34.55
N GLU A 706 17.94 27.75 -34.68
CA GLU A 706 18.77 27.98 -35.87
C GLU A 706 18.16 27.37 -37.13
N THR A 707 17.65 26.14 -37.03
CA THR A 707 17.06 25.40 -38.16
C THR A 707 15.80 26.09 -38.67
N LEU A 708 14.91 26.54 -37.77
CA LEU A 708 13.67 27.22 -38.14
C LEU A 708 13.92 28.68 -38.57
N ARG A 709 14.95 29.36 -38.04
CA ARG A 709 15.42 30.64 -38.59
C ARG A 709 15.90 30.48 -40.04
N PHE A 710 16.69 29.45 -40.35
CA PHE A 710 17.12 29.18 -41.72
C PHE A 710 15.95 28.86 -42.67
N GLN A 711 14.84 28.35 -42.14
CA GLN A 711 13.58 28.14 -42.87
C GLN A 711 12.72 29.40 -43.00
N GLY A 712 13.15 30.56 -42.50
CA GLY A 712 12.44 31.85 -42.64
C GLY A 712 11.25 32.03 -41.69
N VAL A 713 11.36 31.61 -40.43
CA VAL A 713 10.33 31.86 -39.40
C VAL A 713 10.55 33.23 -38.74
N ASP A 714 9.64 34.19 -38.99
CA ASP A 714 9.69 35.59 -38.51
C ASP A 714 10.03 35.71 -37.00
N LYS A 715 9.41 34.87 -36.16
CA LYS A 715 9.62 34.83 -34.70
C LYS A 715 11.04 34.43 -34.27
N LEU A 716 11.94 34.11 -35.21
CA LEU A 716 13.28 33.58 -34.94
C LEU A 716 14.41 34.34 -35.65
N GLU A 717 14.15 35.42 -36.40
CA GLU A 717 15.20 36.16 -37.11
C GLU A 717 16.36 36.60 -36.18
N ASP A 718 16.05 37.19 -35.03
CA ASP A 718 17.02 37.65 -34.03
C ASP A 718 17.27 36.66 -32.88
N CYS A 719 17.17 35.34 -33.13
CA CYS A 719 17.32 34.32 -32.10
C CYS A 719 18.76 34.13 -31.55
N ASP A 720 19.81 34.66 -32.19
CA ASP A 720 21.22 34.41 -31.83
C ASP A 720 21.58 34.62 -30.35
N PRO A 721 21.14 35.69 -29.66
CA PRO A 721 21.43 35.87 -28.23
C PRO A 721 20.82 34.76 -27.38
N SER A 722 19.69 34.20 -27.82
CA SER A 722 19.01 33.09 -27.14
C SER A 722 19.71 31.76 -27.41
N VAL A 723 20.17 31.54 -28.64
CA VAL A 723 20.97 30.37 -29.02
C VAL A 723 22.28 30.31 -28.22
N ASP A 724 23.01 31.44 -28.09
CA ASP A 724 24.23 31.53 -27.28
C ASP A 724 23.96 31.29 -25.79
N LEU A 725 22.89 31.88 -25.23
CA LEU A 725 22.52 31.67 -23.82
C LEU A 725 22.07 30.23 -23.54
N VAL A 726 21.26 29.63 -24.42
CA VAL A 726 20.81 28.23 -24.30
C VAL A 726 22.00 27.28 -24.34
N ARG A 727 22.94 27.46 -25.28
CA ARG A 727 24.16 26.65 -25.34
C ARG A 727 25.01 26.78 -24.07
N ARG A 728 25.22 28.01 -23.59
CA ARG A 728 25.95 28.29 -22.33
C ARG A 728 25.32 27.58 -21.13
N ILE A 729 23.99 27.68 -20.98
CA ILE A 729 23.28 27.03 -19.88
C ILE A 729 23.25 25.51 -20.04
N ASN A 730 23.16 24.96 -21.27
CA ASN A 730 23.27 23.53 -21.51
C ASN A 730 24.62 22.98 -21.03
N SER A 731 25.74 23.53 -21.54
CA SER A 731 27.09 23.07 -21.16
C SER A 731 27.34 23.18 -19.65
N LEU A 732 26.97 24.31 -19.05
CA LEU A 732 27.01 24.52 -17.60
C LEU A 732 26.26 23.42 -16.85
N ALA A 733 25.07 23.07 -17.31
CA ALA A 733 24.21 22.11 -16.65
C ALA A 733 24.72 20.66 -16.83
N ASP A 734 25.19 20.29 -18.02
CA ASP A 734 25.82 18.98 -18.26
C ASP A 734 27.11 18.80 -17.43
N ALA A 735 27.88 19.87 -17.22
CA ALA A 735 29.03 19.89 -16.30
C ALA A 735 28.60 19.68 -14.84
N MET A 736 27.64 20.50 -14.36
CA MET A 736 27.16 20.50 -12.97
C MET A 736 26.32 19.27 -12.58
N ASN A 737 25.82 18.49 -13.54
CA ASN A 737 25.09 17.23 -13.31
C ASN A 737 25.86 15.99 -13.79
N SER A 738 27.19 16.11 -13.91
CA SER A 738 28.06 15.00 -14.30
C SER A 738 27.98 13.83 -13.31
N ASN A 739 27.49 12.68 -13.78
CA ASN A 739 27.19 11.49 -12.96
C ASN A 739 27.89 10.19 -13.43
N ARG A 740 28.84 10.31 -14.39
CA ARG A 740 29.63 9.19 -14.95
C ARG A 740 31.12 9.57 -15.02
N PRO A 741 32.08 8.64 -14.83
CA PRO A 741 33.52 8.92 -14.89
C PRO A 741 34.01 9.52 -16.23
N GLN A 742 33.29 9.29 -17.33
CA GLN A 742 33.57 9.85 -18.65
C GLN A 742 33.30 11.36 -18.72
N ASN A 743 32.26 11.84 -18.03
CA ASN A 743 31.82 13.24 -18.07
C ASN A 743 32.14 13.98 -16.76
N ALA A 744 32.80 13.30 -15.80
CA ALA A 744 33.11 13.83 -14.49
C ALA A 744 34.25 14.86 -14.55
N MET A 745 34.12 15.90 -13.72
CA MET A 745 34.97 17.09 -13.76
C MET A 745 36.41 16.78 -13.37
N ARG A 746 37.34 17.37 -14.14
CA ARG A 746 38.80 17.37 -13.92
C ARG A 746 39.33 18.75 -14.30
N LEU A 747 40.49 19.14 -13.77
CA LEU A 747 41.04 20.50 -13.98
C LEU A 747 41.23 20.86 -15.46
N ASN A 748 41.62 19.87 -16.28
CA ASN A 748 41.82 20.05 -17.72
C ASN A 748 40.68 19.40 -18.54
N SER A 749 39.46 19.35 -18.00
CA SER A 749 38.28 18.81 -18.69
C SER A 749 37.45 19.93 -19.34
N PRO A 750 36.76 19.67 -20.48
CA PRO A 750 35.83 20.63 -21.06
C PRO A 750 34.81 21.16 -20.03
N GLN A 751 34.31 20.27 -19.16
CA GLN A 751 33.32 20.61 -18.12
C GLN A 751 33.82 21.66 -17.11
N PHE A 752 35.13 21.75 -16.87
CA PHE A 752 35.71 22.76 -15.99
C PHE A 752 35.81 24.12 -16.69
N GLU A 753 36.19 24.12 -17.97
CA GLU A 753 36.24 25.32 -18.80
C GLU A 753 34.83 25.82 -19.19
N ASP A 754 33.84 24.94 -19.33
CA ASP A 754 32.42 25.27 -19.49
C ASP A 754 31.88 26.08 -18.30
N ILE A 755 32.24 25.69 -17.05
CA ILE A 755 31.90 26.47 -15.85
C ILE A 755 32.65 27.81 -15.86
N LYS A 756 33.96 27.80 -16.12
CA LYS A 756 34.81 29.00 -16.11
C LYS A 756 34.33 30.06 -17.11
N THR A 757 34.13 29.66 -18.37
CA THR A 757 33.64 30.56 -19.43
C THR A 757 32.19 31.00 -19.21
N PHE A 758 31.34 30.21 -18.56
CA PHE A 758 30.03 30.66 -18.10
C PHE A 758 30.15 31.71 -16.99
N LEU A 759 31.03 31.49 -16.00
CA LEU A 759 31.24 32.37 -14.86
C LEU A 759 31.80 33.72 -15.31
N GLU A 760 32.80 33.74 -16.18
CA GLU A 760 33.34 34.95 -16.82
C GLU A 760 32.25 35.70 -17.60
N TYR A 761 31.46 35.00 -18.43
CA TYR A 761 30.32 35.56 -19.13
C TYR A 761 29.31 36.19 -18.16
N PHE A 762 28.96 35.48 -17.08
CA PHE A 762 27.95 35.90 -16.12
C PHE A 762 28.39 37.09 -15.25
N GLN A 763 29.67 37.16 -14.88
CA GLN A 763 30.24 38.34 -14.22
C GLN A 763 30.20 39.57 -15.13
N ASN A 764 30.67 39.45 -16.37
CA ASN A 764 30.62 40.54 -17.36
C ASN A 764 29.19 41.02 -17.63
N LEU A 765 28.24 40.08 -17.71
CA LEU A 765 26.80 40.33 -17.88
C LEU A 765 26.20 41.12 -16.71
N LYS A 766 26.64 40.82 -15.47
CA LYS A 766 26.24 41.55 -14.25
C LYS A 766 26.82 42.96 -14.19
N VAL A 767 28.08 43.15 -14.58
CA VAL A 767 28.70 44.49 -14.68
C VAL A 767 27.93 45.35 -15.69
N TRP A 768 27.76 44.86 -16.92
CA TRP A 768 27.03 45.56 -17.98
C TRP A 768 25.60 45.96 -17.59
N ALA A 769 24.87 45.08 -16.89
CA ALA A 769 23.52 45.39 -16.45
C ALA A 769 23.47 46.45 -15.33
N ASN A 770 24.44 46.43 -14.42
CA ASN A 770 24.59 47.47 -13.40
C ASN A 770 24.95 48.84 -14.02
N ASP A 771 25.87 48.88 -14.99
CA ASP A 771 26.22 50.11 -15.71
C ASP A 771 25.02 50.68 -16.46
N ARG A 772 24.23 49.82 -17.12
CA ARG A 772 22.98 50.21 -17.79
C ARG A 772 21.93 50.77 -16.82
N LEU A 773 21.81 50.19 -15.62
CA LEU A 773 20.94 50.71 -14.57
C LEU A 773 21.43 52.08 -14.07
N ASN A 774 22.74 52.22 -13.79
CA ASN A 774 23.35 53.46 -13.35
C ASN A 774 23.13 54.59 -14.38
N GLN A 775 23.29 54.30 -15.67
CA GLN A 775 22.98 55.23 -16.76
C GLN A 775 21.50 55.65 -16.76
N LYS A 776 20.55 54.70 -16.62
CA LYS A 776 19.12 55.02 -16.50
C LYS A 776 18.82 55.92 -15.30
N LEU A 777 19.38 55.61 -14.12
CA LEU A 777 19.19 56.40 -12.90
C LEU A 777 19.74 57.82 -13.05
N ILE A 778 20.92 57.98 -13.65
CA ILE A 778 21.51 59.30 -13.94
C ILE A 778 20.65 60.11 -14.93
N LEU A 779 20.10 59.47 -15.97
CA LEU A 779 19.21 60.13 -16.93
C LEU A 779 17.86 60.53 -16.32
N ALA A 780 17.28 59.67 -15.48
CA ALA A 780 16.05 59.96 -14.74
C ALA A 780 16.26 61.12 -13.76
N GLU A 781 17.38 61.13 -13.01
CA GLU A 781 17.68 62.19 -12.05
C GLU A 781 17.99 63.53 -12.74
N LYS A 782 18.76 63.54 -13.84
CA LYS A 782 18.96 64.73 -14.68
C LYS A 782 17.64 65.32 -15.18
N SER A 783 16.71 64.46 -15.62
CA SER A 783 15.37 64.87 -16.06
C SER A 783 14.54 65.44 -14.90
N ARG A 784 14.60 64.80 -13.72
CA ARG A 784 13.91 65.24 -12.49
C ARG A 784 14.43 66.60 -12.00
N ILE A 785 15.75 66.81 -12.00
CA ILE A 785 16.38 68.09 -11.61
C ILE A 785 15.89 69.22 -12.53
N LYS A 786 15.85 68.99 -13.85
CA LYS A 786 15.37 69.98 -14.83
C LYS A 786 13.92 70.39 -14.57
N ILE A 787 13.03 69.44 -14.26
CA ILE A 787 11.63 69.70 -13.89
C ILE A 787 11.53 70.47 -12.56
N LEU A 788 12.33 70.11 -11.56
CA LEU A 788 12.31 70.77 -10.24
C LEU A 788 12.82 72.22 -10.29
N GLN A 789 13.84 72.49 -11.12
CA GLN A 789 14.33 73.83 -11.43
C GLN A 789 13.22 74.68 -12.08
N GLN A 790 12.50 74.14 -13.06
CA GLN A 790 11.36 74.81 -13.71
C GLN A 790 10.17 75.08 -12.76
N GLN A 791 10.09 74.39 -11.62
CA GLN A 791 9.03 74.57 -10.62
C GLN A 791 9.48 75.34 -9.36
N GLY A 792 10.71 75.85 -9.31
CA GLY A 792 11.23 76.59 -8.15
C GLY A 792 11.36 75.79 -6.85
N LYS A 793 11.34 74.44 -6.92
CA LYS A 793 11.28 73.55 -5.75
C LYS A 793 12.64 72.91 -5.47
N LYS A 794 13.14 73.04 -4.24
CA LYS A 794 14.37 72.35 -3.81
C LYS A 794 14.19 70.81 -3.91
N PRO A 795 15.17 70.07 -4.44
CA PRO A 795 15.07 68.61 -4.55
C PRO A 795 15.07 67.95 -3.17
N ARG A 796 14.02 67.16 -2.88
CA ARG A 796 14.07 66.13 -1.83
C ARG A 796 14.53 64.81 -2.46
N ALA A 797 15.27 64.02 -1.69
CA ALA A 797 15.59 62.64 -2.07
C ALA A 797 14.33 61.75 -2.06
N LYS A 798 14.31 60.73 -2.92
CA LYS A 798 13.39 59.59 -2.87
C LYS A 798 14.22 58.30 -2.89
N PRO A 799 13.70 57.17 -2.39
CA PRO A 799 14.36 55.88 -2.53
C PRO A 799 14.57 55.51 -4.00
N ILE A 800 15.63 54.75 -4.26
CA ILE A 800 16.05 54.33 -5.60
C ILE A 800 15.10 53.23 -6.11
N PRO A 801 14.66 53.25 -7.38
CA PRO A 801 13.93 52.14 -7.98
C PRO A 801 14.71 50.81 -7.93
N GLN A 802 13.99 49.69 -7.77
CA GLN A 802 14.59 48.36 -7.75
C GLN A 802 15.01 47.89 -9.16
N GLN A 803 15.84 46.85 -9.24
CA GLN A 803 16.42 46.31 -10.48
C GLN A 803 15.38 45.63 -11.39
N GLU A 804 14.61 46.40 -12.15
CA GLU A 804 13.66 45.88 -13.15
C GLU A 804 14.37 45.27 -14.38
N ASP A 805 15.51 45.83 -14.83
CA ASP A 805 16.24 45.36 -16.02
C ASP A 805 17.19 44.16 -15.79
N TYR A 806 17.52 43.83 -14.53
CA TYR A 806 18.53 42.80 -14.28
C TYR A 806 17.99 41.38 -14.52
N ILE A 807 18.88 40.40 -14.72
CA ILE A 807 18.53 39.14 -15.40
C ILE A 807 17.84 38.14 -14.47
N PHE A 808 18.44 37.76 -13.36
CA PHE A 808 17.83 36.81 -12.41
C PHE A 808 17.28 37.53 -11.17
N SER A 809 17.25 36.84 -10.03
CA SER A 809 16.92 37.39 -8.72
C SER A 809 18.11 37.19 -7.80
N GLU A 810 18.37 38.13 -6.90
CA GLU A 810 19.59 38.20 -6.08
C GLU A 810 20.00 36.87 -5.42
N SER A 811 19.06 36.09 -4.87
CA SER A 811 19.36 34.75 -4.32
C SER A 811 19.82 33.72 -5.38
N THR A 812 19.30 33.82 -6.60
CA THR A 812 19.74 33.02 -7.76
C THR A 812 21.11 33.48 -8.24
N ASP A 813 21.38 34.78 -8.29
CA ASP A 813 22.67 35.35 -8.71
C ASP A 813 23.80 35.03 -7.74
N ILE A 814 23.58 35.23 -6.44
CA ILE A 814 24.49 34.79 -5.37
C ILE A 814 24.63 33.28 -5.41
N GLY A 815 23.53 32.55 -5.59
CA GLY A 815 23.51 31.10 -5.71
C GLY A 815 24.42 30.60 -6.84
N LEU A 816 24.31 31.16 -8.04
CA LEU A 816 25.14 30.82 -9.20
C LEU A 816 26.62 31.18 -8.94
N LEU A 817 26.92 32.43 -8.58
CA LEU A 817 28.31 32.88 -8.37
C LEU A 817 29.04 32.06 -7.31
N VAL A 818 28.40 31.85 -6.15
CA VAL A 818 28.98 31.05 -5.06
C VAL A 818 29.14 29.59 -5.47
N SER A 819 28.10 28.95 -6.00
CA SER A 819 28.14 27.51 -6.31
C SER A 819 29.14 27.15 -7.39
N LEU A 820 29.33 28.02 -8.39
CA LEU A 820 30.28 27.77 -9.48
C LEU A 820 31.74 28.02 -9.04
N LYS A 821 32.01 29.04 -8.22
CA LYS A 821 33.34 29.22 -7.60
C LYS A 821 33.65 28.07 -6.63
N ALA A 822 32.72 27.75 -5.73
CA ALA A 822 32.84 26.63 -4.80
C ALA A 822 33.09 25.29 -5.52
N ALA A 823 32.37 25.04 -6.62
CA ALA A 823 32.58 23.86 -7.46
C ALA A 823 34.03 23.78 -7.99
N MET A 824 34.57 24.86 -8.55
CA MET A 824 35.93 24.88 -9.09
C MET A 824 36.99 24.73 -7.99
N GLU A 825 36.88 25.51 -6.90
CA GLU A 825 37.80 25.45 -5.75
C GLU A 825 37.81 24.07 -5.08
N LEU A 826 36.63 23.48 -4.85
CA LEU A 826 36.49 22.16 -4.25
C LEU A 826 37.09 21.07 -5.15
N VAL A 827 36.91 21.14 -6.48
CA VAL A 827 37.55 20.20 -7.41
C VAL A 827 39.06 20.39 -7.43
N GLU A 828 39.57 21.62 -7.39
CA GLU A 828 41.01 21.88 -7.25
C GLU A 828 41.59 21.32 -5.95
N PHE A 829 40.93 21.54 -4.81
CA PHE A 829 41.32 21.00 -3.52
C PHE A 829 41.31 19.45 -3.52
N LEU A 830 40.21 18.84 -3.98
CA LEU A 830 40.06 17.38 -4.01
C LEU A 830 41.09 16.71 -4.94
N VAL A 831 41.36 17.30 -6.11
CA VAL A 831 42.36 16.77 -7.05
C VAL A 831 43.78 17.00 -6.54
N LYS A 832 44.14 18.23 -6.16
CA LYS A 832 45.52 18.62 -5.82
C LYS A 832 45.96 18.18 -4.41
N LYS A 833 45.10 18.33 -3.39
CA LYS A 833 45.43 17.98 -1.99
C LYS A 833 44.91 16.59 -1.55
N CYS A 834 43.81 16.09 -2.12
CA CYS A 834 43.21 14.81 -1.70
C CYS A 834 43.37 13.65 -2.69
N ASP A 835 44.11 13.83 -3.80
CA ASP A 835 44.38 12.81 -4.81
C ASP A 835 43.10 12.12 -5.34
N PHE A 836 42.13 12.94 -5.75
CA PHE A 836 40.99 12.51 -6.57
C PHE A 836 41.31 12.66 -8.06
N GLN A 837 40.98 11.65 -8.87
CA GLN A 837 41.17 11.70 -10.32
C GLN A 837 40.10 12.52 -11.06
N TYR A 838 38.91 12.64 -10.47
CA TYR A 838 37.77 13.39 -10.97
C TYR A 838 36.72 13.56 -9.87
N VAL A 839 35.78 14.49 -10.05
CA VAL A 839 34.61 14.68 -9.19
C VAL A 839 33.33 14.58 -10.03
N MET A 840 32.33 13.86 -9.54
CA MET A 840 31.00 13.80 -10.15
C MET A 840 30.14 14.92 -9.56
N MET A 841 29.81 15.93 -10.35
CA MET A 841 29.14 17.14 -9.85
C MET A 841 27.69 16.88 -9.42
N ALA A 842 27.06 15.81 -9.92
CA ALA A 842 25.80 15.25 -9.40
C ALA A 842 25.91 14.66 -7.97
N ARG A 843 26.98 14.98 -7.21
CA ARG A 843 27.10 14.77 -5.76
C ARG A 843 26.95 16.05 -4.95
N LEU A 844 26.96 17.21 -5.61
CA LEU A 844 26.80 18.55 -5.04
C LEU A 844 25.35 19.06 -5.22
N ASN A 845 24.40 18.14 -5.37
CA ASN A 845 22.97 18.41 -5.52
C ASN A 845 22.12 17.64 -4.49
N GLN A 846 20.88 18.06 -4.35
CA GLN A 846 19.94 17.58 -3.33
C GLN A 846 19.05 16.42 -3.82
N ASP A 847 19.20 15.95 -5.07
CA ASP A 847 18.48 14.80 -5.64
C ASP A 847 18.43 13.58 -4.71
N ALA A 848 19.49 13.37 -3.92
CA ALA A 848 19.59 12.24 -2.99
C ALA A 848 18.65 12.38 -1.77
N LEU A 849 18.44 13.61 -1.31
CA LEU A 849 17.53 13.95 -0.21
C LEU A 849 16.08 14.05 -0.72
N GLU A 850 15.84 14.62 -1.91
CA GLU A 850 14.54 14.51 -2.61
C GLU A 850 14.11 13.03 -2.76
N ARG A 851 15.03 12.14 -3.16
CA ARG A 851 14.76 10.69 -3.28
C ARG A 851 14.45 10.03 -1.93
N PHE A 852 15.05 10.49 -0.83
CA PHE A 852 14.70 10.03 0.52
C PHE A 852 13.28 10.48 0.90
N PHE A 853 12.92 11.74 0.66
CA PHE A 853 11.55 12.22 0.86
C PHE A 853 10.53 11.48 0.00
N GLY A 854 10.85 11.21 -1.27
CA GLY A 854 10.03 10.38 -2.16
C GLY A 854 9.74 8.99 -1.58
N LEU A 855 10.76 8.33 -1.01
CA LEU A 855 10.61 7.04 -0.33
C LEU A 855 9.75 7.15 0.95
N VAL A 856 9.90 8.21 1.74
CA VAL A 856 9.06 8.44 2.94
C VAL A 856 7.59 8.66 2.56
N ARG A 857 7.30 9.46 1.52
CA ARG A 857 5.94 9.68 1.00
C ARG A 857 5.35 8.37 0.44
N GLN A 858 6.11 7.60 -0.34
CA GLN A 858 5.70 6.27 -0.82
C GLN A 858 5.39 5.30 0.34
N SER A 859 6.20 5.34 1.41
CA SER A 859 6.00 4.55 2.63
C SER A 859 4.71 4.91 3.37
N CYS A 860 4.16 6.11 3.16
CA CYS A 860 2.85 6.51 3.68
C CYS A 860 1.69 6.05 2.76
N GLY A 861 1.92 5.95 1.46
CA GLY A 861 1.02 5.33 0.49
C GLY A 861 0.03 6.34 -0.06
N GLY A 862 -1.25 6.28 0.37
CA GLY A 862 -2.26 7.25 -0.04
C GLY A 862 -2.15 8.61 0.66
N ASN A 863 -1.49 8.67 1.83
CA ASN A 863 -1.15 9.94 2.46
C ASN A 863 0.20 10.43 1.93
N THR A 864 0.22 11.56 1.23
CA THR A 864 1.44 12.18 0.69
C THR A 864 2.19 13.05 1.71
N HIS A 865 1.59 13.39 2.85
CA HIS A 865 2.16 14.22 3.91
C HIS A 865 2.07 13.51 5.27
N PRO A 866 3.14 12.81 5.72
CA PRO A 866 3.11 12.13 7.01
C PRO A 866 2.81 13.07 8.18
N GLU A 867 2.12 12.55 9.19
CA GLU A 867 2.11 13.11 10.54
C GLU A 867 3.54 13.07 11.13
N PRO A 868 3.94 14.02 12.00
CA PRO A 868 5.26 14.02 12.64
C PRO A 868 5.64 12.70 13.31
N ARG A 869 4.68 11.98 13.92
CA ARG A 869 4.92 10.64 14.50
C ARG A 869 5.43 9.67 13.45
N VAL A 870 4.70 9.59 12.33
CA VAL A 870 4.95 8.63 11.24
C VAL A 870 6.23 9.01 10.51
N PHE A 871 6.51 10.30 10.36
CA PHE A 871 7.77 10.78 9.81
C PHE A 871 8.97 10.32 10.64
N ALA A 872 9.04 10.64 11.93
CA ALA A 872 10.18 10.30 12.78
C ALA A 872 10.43 8.77 12.87
N GLN A 873 9.35 7.97 12.86
CA GLN A 873 9.45 6.50 12.82
C GLN A 873 10.00 5.97 11.50
N LEU A 874 9.53 6.50 10.36
CA LEU A 874 10.05 6.14 9.04
C LEU A 874 11.48 6.62 8.84
N PHE A 875 11.81 7.83 9.33
CA PHE A 875 13.16 8.38 9.32
C PHE A 875 14.14 7.43 10.03
N ARG A 876 13.94 7.14 11.32
CA ARG A 876 14.84 6.28 12.12
C ARG A 876 15.04 4.90 11.48
N LEU A 877 13.97 4.31 10.96
CA LEU A 877 13.99 3.01 10.28
C LEU A 877 14.77 3.04 8.95
N LEU A 878 14.57 4.07 8.12
CA LEU A 878 15.27 4.23 6.84
C LEU A 878 16.73 4.66 7.00
N SER A 879 17.02 5.55 7.95
CA SER A 879 18.38 5.98 8.28
C SER A 879 19.24 4.79 8.67
N ILE A 880 18.79 3.94 9.61
CA ILE A 880 19.58 2.78 10.02
C ILE A 880 19.61 1.71 8.92
N TYR A 881 18.60 1.61 8.04
CA TYR A 881 18.68 0.71 6.87
C TYR A 881 19.79 1.07 5.88
N SER A 882 20.18 2.35 5.77
CA SER A 882 21.32 2.75 4.94
C SER A 882 22.67 2.32 5.54
N LEU A 883 22.72 2.07 6.85
CA LEU A 883 23.85 1.40 7.53
C LEU A 883 23.82 -0.12 7.30
N VAL A 884 22.64 -0.76 7.36
CA VAL A 884 22.42 -2.23 7.24
C VAL A 884 22.84 -2.84 5.90
N LYS A 885 23.31 -2.05 4.93
CA LYS A 885 24.04 -2.55 3.76
C LYS A 885 25.55 -2.48 3.98
N PRO A 886 26.20 -3.55 4.48
CA PRO A 886 27.66 -3.60 4.53
C PRO A 886 28.22 -3.52 3.11
N MET A 887 29.24 -2.68 2.92
CA MET A 887 30.11 -2.78 1.75
C MET A 887 31.01 -4.02 1.91
N ARG A 888 31.47 -4.61 0.79
CA ARG A 888 32.43 -5.73 0.82
C ARG A 888 33.67 -5.27 1.60
N GLY A 889 33.94 -5.90 2.74
CA GLY A 889 35.05 -5.54 3.64
C GLY A 889 34.70 -4.68 4.86
N SER A 890 33.42 -4.41 5.14
CA SER A 890 33.00 -3.80 6.43
C SER A 890 32.79 -4.87 7.50
N ASN A 891 33.29 -4.63 8.71
CA ASN A 891 33.24 -5.57 9.84
C ASN A 891 31.89 -5.60 10.59
N ILE A 892 30.95 -4.70 10.27
CA ILE A 892 29.66 -4.59 10.98
C ILE A 892 28.70 -5.67 10.49
N THR A 893 28.22 -6.53 11.39
CA THR A 893 27.27 -7.59 11.03
C THR A 893 25.81 -7.09 11.01
N GLY A 894 24.97 -7.76 10.21
CA GLY A 894 23.56 -7.37 10.07
C GLY A 894 22.74 -7.45 11.38
N GLY A 895 23.13 -8.33 12.31
CA GLY A 895 22.44 -8.51 13.58
C GLY A 895 22.69 -7.37 14.58
N GLU A 896 23.94 -6.88 14.67
CA GLU A 896 24.32 -5.81 15.60
C GLU A 896 23.57 -4.51 15.34
N MET A 897 23.31 -4.19 14.07
CA MET A 897 22.49 -3.03 13.71
C MET A 897 21.01 -3.18 14.09
N VAL A 898 20.48 -4.42 14.09
CA VAL A 898 19.11 -4.71 14.52
C VAL A 898 19.01 -4.71 16.05
N THR A 899 20.05 -5.15 16.78
CA THR A 899 20.08 -5.01 18.25
C THR A 899 20.22 -3.55 18.67
N THR A 900 21.12 -2.75 18.09
CA THR A 900 21.22 -1.29 18.36
C THR A 900 19.92 -0.54 18.06
N LEU A 901 19.17 -0.98 17.04
CA LEU A 901 17.82 -0.47 16.74
C LEU A 901 16.82 -0.64 17.89
N LEU A 902 17.00 -1.69 18.71
CA LEU A 902 16.10 -2.17 19.76
C LEU A 902 16.58 -1.83 21.19
N THR A 903 17.89 -1.83 21.48
CA THR A 903 18.44 -1.44 22.79
C THR A 903 18.26 0.04 23.10
N LEU A 904 17.88 0.84 22.09
CA LEU A 904 17.41 2.23 22.23
C LEU A 904 16.11 2.42 23.06
N GLU A 905 15.72 1.43 23.85
CA GLU A 905 14.68 1.53 24.88
C GLU A 905 15.19 2.31 26.11
N ASP A 906 16.48 2.22 26.46
CA ASP A 906 17.06 2.69 27.74
C ASP A 906 16.83 4.17 28.06
N LEU A 907 17.05 5.06 27.08
CA LEU A 907 16.92 6.50 27.29
C LEU A 907 15.46 6.93 27.47
N LYS A 908 14.56 6.48 26.58
CA LYS A 908 13.12 6.71 26.76
C LYS A 908 12.61 6.01 28.02
N ASN A 909 13.22 4.91 28.46
CA ASN A 909 12.89 4.23 29.71
C ASN A 909 13.22 5.08 30.95
N LYS A 910 14.32 5.85 30.99
CA LYS A 910 14.61 6.77 32.12
C LYS A 910 13.53 7.85 32.26
N THR A 911 13.32 8.68 31.23
CA THR A 911 12.32 9.76 31.25
C THR A 911 10.90 9.23 31.47
N ARG A 912 10.60 8.03 30.95
CA ARG A 912 9.36 7.29 31.21
C ARG A 912 9.23 6.85 32.67
N GLN A 913 10.27 6.30 33.28
CA GLN A 913 10.23 5.90 34.69
C GLN A 913 10.02 7.12 35.59
N GLU A 914 10.74 8.22 35.31
CA GLU A 914 10.61 9.49 36.04
C GLU A 914 9.21 10.10 35.89
N ARG A 915 8.70 10.28 34.66
CA ARG A 915 7.34 10.81 34.43
C ARG A 915 6.23 9.87 34.91
N GLN A 916 6.42 8.54 34.83
CA GLN A 916 5.45 7.59 35.39
C GLN A 916 5.50 7.51 36.92
N LYS A 917 6.65 7.79 37.55
CA LYS A 917 6.77 7.98 39.00
C LYS A 917 6.06 9.27 39.43
N ALA A 918 6.37 10.40 38.80
CA ALA A 918 5.73 11.69 39.09
C ALA A 918 4.20 11.67 38.90
N LEU A 919 3.69 10.97 37.87
CA LEU A 919 2.24 10.72 37.71
C LEU A 919 1.65 9.93 38.88
N MET A 920 2.37 8.92 39.37
CA MET A 920 1.88 8.10 40.49
C MET A 920 1.92 8.89 41.81
N GLU A 921 2.93 9.73 42.01
CA GLU A 921 3.08 10.61 43.18
C GLU A 921 1.99 11.70 43.21
N LYS A 922 1.74 12.40 42.10
CA LYS A 922 0.60 13.37 42.02
C LYS A 922 -0.76 12.68 42.24
N LEU A 923 -0.94 11.46 41.76
CA LEU A 923 -2.17 10.70 42.03
C LEU A 923 -2.28 10.22 43.49
N ASP A 924 -1.17 9.97 44.19
CA ASP A 924 -1.21 9.71 45.64
C ASP A 924 -1.63 10.98 46.39
N GLN A 925 -1.04 12.13 46.06
CA GLN A 925 -1.40 13.43 46.66
C GLN A 925 -2.90 13.72 46.53
N ILE A 926 -3.48 13.59 45.32
CA ILE A 926 -4.92 13.81 45.09
C ILE A 926 -5.78 12.83 45.92
N VAL A 927 -5.39 11.56 46.06
CA VAL A 927 -6.15 10.55 46.81
C VAL A 927 -6.00 10.69 48.33
N LEU A 928 -4.91 11.28 48.81
CA LEU A 928 -4.62 11.52 50.23
C LEU A 928 -5.16 12.85 50.76
N ASN A 929 -5.13 13.92 49.96
CA ASN A 929 -5.54 15.27 50.35
C ASN A 929 -7.06 15.40 50.62
N GLY A 930 -7.88 14.46 50.15
CA GLY A 930 -9.31 14.40 50.45
C GLY A 930 -9.60 14.05 51.90
N GLN A 931 -9.62 15.06 52.78
CA GLN A 931 -10.24 15.05 54.10
C GLN A 931 -11.62 15.74 54.05
N ASN A 932 -12.56 15.31 54.89
CA ASN A 932 -13.91 15.86 54.93
C ASN A 932 -13.91 17.37 55.23
N LEU A 933 -14.60 18.11 54.38
CA LEU A 933 -15.33 19.31 54.78
C LEU A 933 -16.79 19.08 54.37
N ASP A 934 -17.62 18.78 55.36
CA ASP A 934 -19.06 19.03 55.25
C ASP A 934 -19.29 20.56 55.17
N ASP A 935 -20.44 20.96 54.62
CA ASP A 935 -20.84 22.35 54.30
C ASP A 935 -20.01 23.09 53.23
N ILE A 936 -20.58 23.21 52.03
CA ILE A 936 -20.27 24.28 51.06
C ILE A 936 -21.51 25.16 50.92
N PRO A 937 -21.50 26.40 51.43
CA PRO A 937 -22.60 27.36 51.25
C PRO A 937 -22.80 27.77 49.78
N GLU A 938 -24.02 28.17 49.44
CA GLU A 938 -24.37 28.70 48.13
C GLU A 938 -23.58 29.99 47.82
N LEU A 939 -22.90 30.02 46.67
CA LEU A 939 -22.35 31.26 46.12
C LEU A 939 -22.39 31.27 44.58
N ILE A 940 -23.61 31.20 44.03
CA ILE A 940 -23.87 31.57 42.63
C ILE A 940 -24.55 32.93 42.64
N ASP A 941 -23.77 34.01 42.55
CA ASP A 941 -24.27 35.29 42.05
C ASP A 941 -23.12 36.15 41.47
N THR A 942 -23.48 37.13 40.63
CA THR A 942 -22.62 38.19 40.08
C THR A 942 -21.47 37.78 39.15
N VAL A 943 -21.81 37.34 37.92
CA VAL A 943 -21.08 37.78 36.71
C VAL A 943 -22.10 38.26 35.69
N ASP A 944 -21.79 39.40 35.05
CA ASP A 944 -22.76 40.25 34.34
C ASP A 944 -23.28 39.66 33.00
N HIS A 945 -24.45 40.11 32.58
CA HIS A 945 -25.11 39.69 31.34
C HIS A 945 -24.66 40.51 30.13
N ASP A 946 -23.72 39.98 29.34
CA ASP A 946 -23.82 40.13 27.88
C ASP A 946 -23.05 39.04 27.09
N HIS A 947 -23.35 38.94 25.80
CA HIS A 947 -22.75 38.01 24.81
C HIS A 947 -23.12 36.52 24.99
N SER A 948 -24.41 36.24 24.77
CA SER A 948 -24.95 34.90 24.51
C SER A 948 -24.27 34.17 23.33
N TYR A 949 -24.51 32.86 23.24
CA TYR A 949 -24.26 31.92 22.12
C TYR A 949 -22.97 31.07 22.06
N ILE A 950 -22.02 31.13 23.00
CA ILE A 950 -20.98 30.06 23.17
C ILE A 950 -20.70 29.69 24.64
N LEU A 951 -21.75 29.58 25.46
CA LEU A 951 -21.66 29.05 26.84
C LEU A 951 -22.72 27.96 27.04
N GLY A 952 -22.32 26.69 26.85
CA GLY A 952 -23.23 25.54 27.00
C GLY A 952 -22.75 24.23 26.34
N GLU A 953 -21.75 23.56 26.92
CA GLU A 953 -21.60 22.08 26.83
C GLU A 953 -21.67 21.54 28.26
N SER A 954 -22.88 21.24 28.76
CA SER A 954 -23.04 20.40 29.95
C SER A 954 -22.55 18.97 29.65
N ILE A 955 -22.10 18.25 30.68
CA ILE A 955 -21.67 16.85 30.48
C ILE A 955 -22.89 16.02 30.07
N ASP A 956 -22.83 15.41 28.88
CA ASP A 956 -23.81 14.42 28.42
C ASP A 956 -23.74 13.19 29.34
N GLU A 957 -24.71 13.08 30.25
CA GLU A 957 -24.80 12.01 31.25
C GLU A 957 -24.95 10.62 30.61
N PHE A 958 -25.59 10.52 29.44
CA PHE A 958 -25.70 9.27 28.69
C PHE A 958 -24.34 8.85 28.12
N ALA A 959 -23.55 9.81 27.61
CA ALA A 959 -22.18 9.57 27.19
C ALA A 959 -21.26 9.25 28.38
N LEU A 960 -21.42 9.93 29.52
CA LEU A 960 -20.64 9.66 30.74
C LEU A 960 -20.96 8.27 31.31
N SER A 961 -22.23 7.87 31.41
CA SER A 961 -22.60 6.49 31.77
C SER A 961 -21.96 5.50 30.80
N TYR A 962 -22.09 5.71 29.49
CA TYR A 962 -21.52 4.83 28.46
C TYR A 962 -20.00 4.66 28.58
N VAL A 963 -19.26 5.74 28.89
CA VAL A 963 -17.82 5.68 29.12
C VAL A 963 -17.50 5.03 30.46
N SER A 964 -18.20 5.38 31.54
CA SER A 964 -18.07 4.75 32.86
C SER A 964 -18.27 3.24 32.80
N GLY A 965 -19.26 2.77 32.02
CA GLY A 965 -19.52 1.35 31.79
C GLY A 965 -18.41 0.61 31.03
N PHE A 966 -17.61 1.30 30.22
CA PHE A 966 -16.37 0.78 29.64
C PHE A 966 -15.21 0.80 30.64
N VAL A 967 -15.09 1.85 31.46
CA VAL A 967 -14.08 1.96 32.52
C VAL A 967 -14.26 0.84 33.56
N ALA A 968 -15.47 0.65 34.10
CA ALA A 968 -15.81 -0.43 35.02
C ALA A 968 -15.32 -1.81 34.53
N ARG A 969 -15.62 -2.13 33.27
CA ARG A 969 -15.18 -3.39 32.63
C ARG A 969 -13.67 -3.50 32.54
N HIS A 970 -12.98 -2.41 32.23
CA HIS A 970 -11.52 -2.39 32.13
C HIS A 970 -10.86 -2.53 33.50
N SER A 971 -11.39 -1.83 34.50
CA SER A 971 -10.87 -1.78 35.87
C SER A 971 -10.98 -3.12 36.62
N ARG A 972 -11.89 -4.01 36.20
CA ARG A 972 -11.95 -5.39 36.70
C ARG A 972 -10.63 -6.16 36.59
N LYS A 973 -9.69 -5.76 35.71
CA LYS A 973 -8.35 -6.39 35.62
C LYS A 973 -7.42 -6.01 36.80
N TYR A 974 -7.71 -4.93 37.54
CA TYR A 974 -6.94 -4.49 38.71
C TYR A 974 -7.40 -5.22 39.97
N VAL A 975 -8.70 -5.56 40.04
CA VAL A 975 -9.28 -6.40 41.09
C VAL A 975 -8.82 -7.84 40.88
N LYS A 976 -7.86 -8.31 41.69
CA LYS A 976 -7.30 -9.66 41.56
C LYS A 976 -8.27 -10.73 42.05
N ASP A 977 -8.68 -10.68 43.33
CA ASP A 977 -9.63 -11.64 43.93
C ASP A 977 -10.67 -11.01 44.90
N CYS A 978 -10.66 -9.68 45.11
CA CYS A 978 -11.56 -9.03 46.07
C CYS A 978 -12.99 -8.83 45.50
N GLU A 979 -13.98 -9.55 46.04
CA GLU A 979 -15.37 -9.46 45.54
C GLU A 979 -16.04 -8.10 45.83
N GLU A 980 -15.70 -7.44 46.94
CA GLU A 980 -16.23 -6.11 47.28
C GLU A 980 -15.76 -5.05 46.28
N CYS A 981 -14.50 -5.09 45.88
CA CYS A 981 -13.97 -4.25 44.81
C CYS A 981 -14.53 -4.61 43.42
N ALA A 982 -15.09 -5.82 43.24
CA ALA A 982 -15.83 -6.16 42.02
C ALA A 982 -17.27 -5.63 42.05
N LYS A 983 -17.89 -5.55 43.24
CA LYS A 983 -19.22 -4.96 43.47
C LYS A 983 -19.18 -3.43 43.32
N SER A 984 -18.18 -2.76 43.91
CA SER A 984 -18.05 -1.29 43.84
C SER A 984 -17.81 -0.71 42.44
N LEU A 985 -17.58 -1.55 41.43
CA LEU A 985 -17.44 -1.16 40.02
C LEU A 985 -18.71 -1.34 39.18
N LYS A 986 -19.72 -2.12 39.62
CA LYS A 986 -20.82 -2.57 38.74
C LYS A 986 -22.17 -2.70 39.43
N LYS A 987 -23.16 -1.94 38.94
CA LYS A 987 -24.58 -2.02 39.34
C LYS A 987 -25.17 -3.43 39.24
N SER A 988 -26.11 -3.73 40.12
CA SER A 988 -26.98 -4.90 39.97
C SER A 988 -27.95 -4.72 38.80
N GLU A 989 -28.61 -5.81 38.40
CA GLU A 989 -29.53 -5.80 37.26
C GLU A 989 -30.82 -4.97 37.52
N LYS A 990 -31.08 -4.59 38.78
CA LYS A 990 -32.25 -3.81 39.21
C LYS A 990 -31.98 -2.30 39.31
N GLU A 991 -30.73 -1.86 39.30
CA GLU A 991 -30.30 -0.46 39.51
C GLU A 991 -30.14 0.36 38.22
N LYS A 992 -30.61 -0.17 37.09
CA LYS A 992 -30.50 0.48 35.77
C LYS A 992 -31.31 1.79 35.76
N THR A 993 -30.64 2.91 35.50
CA THR A 993 -31.27 4.24 35.39
C THR A 993 -31.42 4.65 33.92
N ASP A 994 -32.25 5.64 33.61
CA ASP A 994 -32.51 6.04 32.22
C ASP A 994 -31.25 6.56 31.48
N VAL A 995 -30.29 7.14 32.21
CA VAL A 995 -28.97 7.52 31.64
C VAL A 995 -28.18 6.32 31.10
N ASP A 996 -28.44 5.09 31.58
CA ASP A 996 -27.86 3.85 31.06
C ASP A 996 -28.48 3.39 29.73
N MET A 997 -29.47 4.10 29.18
CA MET A 997 -30.10 3.78 27.90
C MET A 997 -29.07 3.70 26.76
N LEU A 998 -28.04 4.56 26.76
CA LEU A 998 -27.01 4.54 25.71
C LEU A 998 -26.12 3.29 25.77
N ILE A 999 -25.85 2.75 26.96
CA ILE A 999 -25.23 1.43 27.12
C ILE A 999 -26.17 0.38 26.52
N THR A 1000 -27.43 0.39 26.91
CA THR A 1000 -28.42 -0.62 26.50
C THR A 1000 -28.64 -0.66 24.99
N CYS A 1001 -28.63 0.50 24.31
CA CYS A 1001 -28.77 0.58 22.85
C CYS A 1001 -27.48 0.21 22.07
N LYS A 1002 -26.28 0.45 22.63
CA LYS A 1002 -25.00 0.20 21.94
C LYS A 1002 -24.30 -1.10 22.34
N THR A 1003 -24.64 -1.70 23.48
CA THR A 1003 -24.01 -2.93 23.97
C THR A 1003 -24.39 -4.12 23.11
N ARG A 1004 -23.39 -4.90 22.68
CA ARG A 1004 -23.60 -6.22 22.06
C ARG A 1004 -23.58 -7.35 23.10
N GLY A 1005 -24.00 -7.05 24.33
CA GLY A 1005 -23.86 -7.93 25.50
C GLY A 1005 -22.47 -7.89 26.15
N TRP A 1006 -21.71 -6.80 25.99
CA TRP A 1006 -20.29 -6.75 26.42
C TRP A 1006 -19.88 -5.50 27.23
N LEU A 1007 -20.71 -4.46 27.36
CA LEU A 1007 -20.48 -3.39 28.34
C LEU A 1007 -21.11 -3.76 29.69
N THR A 1008 -20.58 -3.18 30.76
CA THR A 1008 -21.14 -3.23 32.13
C THR A 1008 -21.81 -1.91 32.47
N TYR A 1009 -22.80 -1.94 33.37
CA TYR A 1009 -23.38 -0.74 33.99
C TYR A 1009 -22.51 -0.34 35.19
N ALA A 1010 -22.09 0.93 35.28
CA ALA A 1010 -21.20 1.42 36.33
C ALA A 1010 -21.98 1.86 37.58
N THR A 1011 -21.38 1.73 38.75
CA THR A 1011 -21.87 2.30 40.03
C THR A 1011 -21.88 3.82 40.00
N ASP A 1012 -22.78 4.44 40.77
CA ASP A 1012 -22.92 5.89 40.80
C ASP A 1012 -21.71 6.59 41.47
N ASP A 1013 -21.01 5.91 42.40
CA ASP A 1013 -19.68 6.36 42.90
C ASP A 1013 -18.65 6.47 41.77
N LEU A 1014 -18.61 5.49 40.85
CA LEU A 1014 -17.72 5.48 39.69
C LEU A 1014 -18.12 6.54 38.66
N ILE A 1015 -19.42 6.76 38.44
CA ILE A 1015 -19.92 7.83 37.58
C ILE A 1015 -19.55 9.20 38.20
N SER A 1016 -19.69 9.38 39.52
CA SER A 1016 -19.35 10.64 40.18
C SER A 1016 -17.85 10.94 40.17
N LEU A 1017 -16.99 9.95 40.44
CA LEU A 1017 -15.53 10.12 40.28
C LEU A 1017 -15.18 10.55 38.85
N LEU A 1018 -15.74 9.86 37.85
CA LEU A 1018 -15.43 10.14 36.44
C LEU A 1018 -16.03 11.47 35.96
N ARG A 1019 -17.17 11.91 36.52
CA ARG A 1019 -17.71 13.27 36.34
C ARG A 1019 -16.71 14.32 36.82
N THR A 1020 -16.25 14.25 38.07
CA THR A 1020 -15.31 15.22 38.64
C THR A 1020 -14.00 15.28 37.83
N MET A 1021 -13.51 14.15 37.33
CA MET A 1021 -12.37 14.12 36.41
C MET A 1021 -12.67 14.78 35.06
N GLU A 1022 -13.84 14.52 34.48
CA GLU A 1022 -14.26 15.06 33.19
C GLU A 1022 -14.49 16.58 33.24
N GLU A 1023 -15.09 17.10 34.31
CA GLU A 1023 -15.24 18.53 34.57
C GLU A 1023 -13.88 19.24 34.56
N LYS A 1024 -12.88 18.70 35.29
CA LYS A 1024 -11.54 19.29 35.36
C LYS A 1024 -10.77 19.15 34.04
N ILE A 1025 -10.98 18.09 33.29
CA ILE A 1025 -10.49 17.94 31.91
C ILE A 1025 -11.09 19.03 31.00
N ILE A 1026 -12.42 19.23 31.03
CA ILE A 1026 -13.13 20.21 30.21
C ILE A 1026 -12.69 21.63 30.57
N GLN A 1027 -12.75 22.00 31.85
CA GLN A 1027 -12.27 23.28 32.38
C GLN A 1027 -10.82 23.56 31.96
N THR A 1028 -9.93 22.57 32.02
CA THR A 1028 -8.54 22.72 31.56
C THR A 1028 -8.45 22.94 30.05
N SER A 1029 -9.22 22.22 29.24
CA SER A 1029 -9.24 22.35 27.77
C SER A 1029 -9.90 23.62 27.24
N LEU A 1030 -10.65 24.34 28.08
CA LEU A 1030 -11.22 25.66 27.79
C LEU A 1030 -10.27 26.80 28.22
N LEU A 1031 -9.56 26.62 29.34
CA LEU A 1031 -8.68 27.62 29.95
C LEU A 1031 -7.21 27.53 29.48
N SER A 1032 -6.84 26.53 28.69
CA SER A 1032 -5.44 26.26 28.32
C SER A 1032 -5.35 25.58 26.96
N GLU A 1033 -4.39 25.98 26.12
CA GLU A 1033 -4.12 25.32 24.83
C GLU A 1033 -3.56 23.90 25.05
N MET A 1034 -3.58 23.08 23.99
CA MET A 1034 -2.90 21.79 24.00
C MET A 1034 -1.39 22.00 23.95
N GLU A 1035 -0.69 21.56 25.00
CA GLU A 1035 0.77 21.64 25.15
C GLU A 1035 1.36 20.27 25.53
N GLU A 1036 2.69 20.12 25.47
CA GLU A 1036 3.38 18.84 25.71
C GLU A 1036 3.00 18.20 27.06
N ASN A 1037 2.93 19.01 28.11
CA ASN A 1037 2.69 18.59 29.49
C ASN A 1037 1.22 18.71 29.92
N PHE A 1038 0.27 18.81 28.98
CA PHE A 1038 -1.16 19.06 29.27
C PHE A 1038 -1.77 18.08 30.30
N LEU A 1039 -1.31 16.83 30.37
CA LEU A 1039 -1.74 15.87 31.40
C LEU A 1039 -1.40 16.34 32.82
N PHE A 1040 -0.22 16.92 33.04
CA PHE A 1040 0.22 17.39 34.35
C PHE A 1040 -0.50 18.69 34.75
N ILE A 1041 -0.83 19.56 33.78
CA ILE A 1041 -1.68 20.75 33.98
C ILE A 1041 -3.11 20.34 34.44
N VAL A 1042 -3.65 19.24 33.90
CA VAL A 1042 -4.93 18.67 34.38
C VAL A 1042 -4.80 18.14 35.81
N LEU A 1043 -3.71 17.46 36.16
CA LEU A 1043 -3.47 16.94 37.51
C LEU A 1043 -3.33 18.05 38.55
N GLU A 1044 -2.65 19.14 38.22
CA GLU A 1044 -2.52 20.33 39.09
C GLU A 1044 -3.87 20.98 39.38
N LYS A 1045 -4.75 21.03 38.37
CA LYS A 1045 -6.14 21.48 38.53
C LYS A 1045 -7.03 20.47 39.27
N MET A 1046 -6.52 19.29 39.62
CA MET A 1046 -7.17 18.28 40.46
C MET A 1046 -6.55 18.17 41.87
N GLU A 1047 -5.43 18.85 42.16
CA GLU A 1047 -4.62 18.65 43.39
C GLU A 1047 -5.36 19.06 44.68
N ASN A 1048 -6.37 19.93 44.55
CA ASN A 1048 -7.23 20.44 45.63
C ASN A 1048 -8.72 20.03 45.47
N VAL A 1049 -9.00 18.88 44.84
CA VAL A 1049 -10.37 18.42 44.56
C VAL A 1049 -10.60 17.09 45.28
N ASP A 1050 -11.61 17.00 46.16
CA ASP A 1050 -11.96 15.71 46.76
C ASP A 1050 -12.47 14.73 45.69
N VAL A 1051 -12.07 13.46 45.84
CA VAL A 1051 -12.32 12.41 44.86
C VAL A 1051 -12.95 11.20 45.55
N LYS A 1052 -14.12 10.79 45.06
CA LYS A 1052 -14.86 9.64 45.60
C LYS A 1052 -14.00 8.37 45.47
N LYS A 1053 -13.57 7.84 46.61
CA LYS A 1053 -12.72 6.64 46.73
C LYS A 1053 -13.56 5.38 46.44
N ILE A 1054 -13.02 4.47 45.61
CA ILE A 1054 -13.72 3.29 45.08
C ILE A 1054 -12.96 2.00 45.44
N GLY A 1055 -13.63 1.12 46.19
CA GLY A 1055 -13.08 -0.17 46.66
C GLY A 1055 -13.57 -0.48 48.07
N CYS A 1056 -13.15 -1.63 48.62
CA CYS A 1056 -13.19 -1.85 50.06
C CYS A 1056 -12.07 -1.05 50.75
N GLU A 1057 -12.17 -0.83 52.06
CA GLU A 1057 -11.24 0.02 52.83
C GLU A 1057 -9.76 -0.28 52.55
N ALA A 1058 -9.37 -1.56 52.55
CA ALA A 1058 -8.00 -2.01 52.31
C ALA A 1058 -7.45 -1.76 50.89
N HIS A 1059 -8.31 -1.53 49.88
CA HIS A 1059 -7.90 -1.41 48.47
C HIS A 1059 -8.36 -0.11 47.79
N ALA A 1060 -9.18 0.71 48.46
CA ALA A 1060 -9.83 1.87 47.85
C ALA A 1060 -8.82 2.87 47.24
N GLN A 1061 -7.67 3.08 47.89
CA GLN A 1061 -6.62 3.98 47.37
C GLN A 1061 -5.99 3.44 46.07
N GLU A 1062 -5.47 2.20 46.08
CA GLU A 1062 -4.80 1.61 44.90
C GLU A 1062 -5.75 1.44 43.71
N LEU A 1063 -7.01 1.05 43.97
CA LEU A 1063 -8.03 0.88 42.94
C LEU A 1063 -8.44 2.23 42.34
N THR A 1064 -8.72 3.26 43.16
CA THR A 1064 -9.05 4.61 42.68
C THR A 1064 -7.90 5.19 41.84
N LYS A 1065 -6.66 5.10 42.34
CA LYS A 1065 -5.45 5.51 41.61
C LYS A 1065 -5.31 4.82 40.26
N SER A 1066 -5.58 3.51 40.21
CA SER A 1066 -5.54 2.69 38.98
C SER A 1066 -6.64 3.06 37.97
N ILE A 1067 -7.84 3.41 38.46
CA ILE A 1067 -8.96 3.93 37.66
C ILE A 1067 -8.60 5.30 37.08
N MET A 1068 -8.17 6.24 37.92
CA MET A 1068 -7.82 7.61 37.51
C MET A 1068 -6.70 7.63 36.46
N LYS A 1069 -5.62 6.87 36.70
CA LYS A 1069 -4.51 6.70 35.75
C LYS A 1069 -4.98 6.17 34.39
N PHE A 1070 -5.89 5.20 34.39
CA PHE A 1070 -6.47 4.69 33.15
C PHE A 1070 -7.36 5.72 32.46
N TYR A 1071 -8.23 6.41 33.20
CA TYR A 1071 -9.18 7.37 32.64
C TYR A 1071 -8.50 8.57 32.00
N LEU A 1072 -7.50 9.18 32.67
CA LEU A 1072 -6.73 10.28 32.13
C LEU A 1072 -6.03 9.88 30.81
N ILE A 1073 -5.30 8.76 30.81
CA ILE A 1073 -4.62 8.23 29.62
C ILE A 1073 -5.63 7.93 28.51
N PHE A 1074 -6.80 7.37 28.83
CA PHE A 1074 -7.89 7.14 27.88
C PHE A 1074 -8.38 8.47 27.27
N ARG A 1075 -8.74 9.46 28.08
CA ARG A 1075 -9.27 10.75 27.63
C ARG A 1075 -8.27 11.54 26.78
N MET A 1076 -6.98 11.54 27.10
CA MET A 1076 -5.95 12.26 26.32
C MET A 1076 -5.90 11.81 24.84
N HIS A 1077 -6.15 10.53 24.54
CA HIS A 1077 -6.25 10.04 23.15
C HIS A 1077 -7.48 10.57 22.39
N PHE A 1078 -8.58 10.87 23.09
CA PHE A 1078 -9.78 11.46 22.49
C PHE A 1078 -9.69 12.99 22.38
N LEU A 1079 -9.04 13.66 23.35
CA LEU A 1079 -8.80 15.11 23.32
C LEU A 1079 -7.89 15.48 22.15
N THR A 1080 -6.71 14.85 22.04
CA THR A 1080 -5.80 15.04 20.91
C THR A 1080 -6.49 14.77 19.56
N LYS A 1081 -7.36 13.75 19.49
CA LYS A 1081 -8.16 13.48 18.30
C LYS A 1081 -9.23 14.54 18.00
N ARG A 1082 -10.00 15.03 19.00
CA ARG A 1082 -11.00 16.12 18.82
C ARG A 1082 -10.29 17.42 18.42
N TRP A 1083 -9.08 17.65 18.91
CA TRP A 1083 -8.25 18.81 18.58
C TRP A 1083 -7.77 18.79 17.12
N ASN A 1084 -7.20 17.67 16.65
CA ASN A 1084 -6.84 17.45 15.24
C ASN A 1084 -8.03 17.46 14.25
N GLN A 1085 -9.27 17.56 14.74
CA GLN A 1085 -10.49 17.73 13.93
C GLN A 1085 -11.00 19.18 13.93
N LYS A 1086 -10.44 20.06 14.77
CA LYS A 1086 -10.71 21.51 14.81
C LYS A 1086 -9.64 22.33 14.09
N THR A 1087 -8.47 21.76 13.84
CA THR A 1087 -7.29 22.40 13.19
C THR A 1087 -7.19 22.11 11.72
#